data_AF-A0A962HCN1-F1
#
_entry.id   AF-A0A962HCN1-F1
#
_cell.length_a   1.000
_cell.length_b   1.000
_cell.length_c   1.000
_cell.angle_alpha   90.00
_cell.angle_beta   90.00
_cell.angle_gamma   90.00
#
_symmetry.space_group_name_H-M   'P 1'
#
loop_
_entity.id
_entity.type
_entity.pdbx_description
1 polymer ?
#
loop_
_entity_poly.entity_id
_entity_poly.type
_entity_poly.pdbx_seq_one_letter_code
_entity_poly.pdbx_strand_id
1 'polypeptide(L)'
;MPKQDTITKPGVAAAKPALPGTSTSGRLALILGSALVIGLLGSASVLAKKTEVPKGGVNVEDLYIVDCLLPGQVRQLGGNFTYLSARRPIRTTAKDCAIRGGEYVAYDRANYATALKVWLPAAKQGDVEAMNYLGEIYEKGLGVTPDYATAVEWYRQAAEKGSSSAMINLGSLYEAGKGVPQDLTMAMNWYRKASGLSSGNLELVTEEENARRRAAAEETEQLRGEVSRLRAQLEQTRADLGQLETELGQSRNQLSSAKAELAAASADRARAQRASQRIAELEQQIAAQEQAVASSHAEADKLYTALGVDPNLRGPAPEGTSPKIQVIAPKLVATRSGVLAAPLLAAVPTYQVVGRVYPASSLKALKVNDRDYRDKVDSDGLFQIDLDLVAGDTPVEIQAITNDGLSAVESFLITRDRGGAAAAKRVTSKLFQRRMRQDLGTFHALVIGNDAYSSFPALSTAVADADAIAEQLQSHYGFKVTKLTNVGRQVIITKLAEMTMGMKKNDNLLIYYAGHGQIDDKGNGYWIPVDGRTDDPATWIGNDQINDYLGASEAKHVMVVADSCYSGTMSGNAIRPIPLDAKEEDLLFISRVKARTVITSGGLQPVLDDDGSGHSVFATAFLTALKQADGLNEGYRLYEEVSELVGQRSAVARLPQRPQYSALRHAGHEGSEFFFLPRDA
;
A
#
# COMPACT_ATOMS: atom_id res chain seq x y z
N MET A 1 -43.71 -36.12 -23.43
CA MET A 1 -43.70 -36.12 -24.92
C MET A 1 -42.90 -34.91 -25.38
N PRO A 2 -42.04 -35.04 -26.40
CA PRO A 2 -40.58 -35.31 -26.25
C PRO A 2 -39.72 -34.14 -26.82
N LYS A 3 -38.39 -34.01 -26.65
CA LYS A 3 -37.23 -34.91 -26.86
C LYS A 3 -36.02 -34.38 -26.03
N GLN A 4 -35.35 -35.19 -25.19
CA GLN A 4 -34.08 -35.93 -25.45
C GLN A 4 -32.84 -34.99 -25.58
N ASP A 5 -31.69 -35.16 -24.94
CA ASP A 5 -31.12 -36.25 -24.14
C ASP A 5 -30.00 -35.75 -23.20
N THR A 6 -29.90 -36.39 -22.04
CA THR A 6 -28.77 -36.48 -21.10
C THR A 6 -27.63 -37.37 -21.63
N ILE A 7 -26.49 -37.42 -20.90
CA ILE A 7 -25.44 -38.49 -20.79
C ILE A 7 -24.03 -37.89 -21.04
N THR A 8 -23.26 -37.55 -20.00
CA THR A 8 -22.30 -38.35 -19.19
C THR A 8 -21.06 -38.90 -19.90
N LYS A 9 -19.92 -38.83 -19.16
CA LYS A 9 -18.65 -39.62 -19.22
C LYS A 9 -17.57 -39.18 -20.24
N PRO A 10 -16.32 -39.68 -20.16
CA PRO A 10 -15.49 -40.12 -19.01
C PRO A 10 -13.98 -39.72 -19.13
N GLY A 11 -13.16 -40.05 -18.13
CA GLY A 11 -11.71 -40.18 -18.31
C GLY A 11 -11.32 -41.57 -18.81
N VAL A 12 -10.21 -41.72 -19.55
CA VAL A 12 -9.45 -42.97 -19.75
C VAL A 12 -8.01 -42.66 -20.20
N ALA A 13 -7.07 -43.47 -19.69
CA ALA A 13 -5.66 -43.53 -20.05
C ALA A 13 -5.36 -44.46 -21.26
N ALA A 14 -4.21 -44.21 -21.90
CA ALA A 14 -3.32 -45.15 -22.60
C ALA A 14 -3.79 -45.91 -23.87
N ALA A 15 -3.01 -45.77 -24.96
CA ALA A 15 -2.37 -46.89 -25.66
C ALA A 15 -1.28 -46.41 -26.67
N LYS A 16 -0.15 -47.14 -26.66
CA LYS A 16 1.04 -47.14 -27.54
C LYS A 16 0.72 -47.69 -28.95
N PRO A 17 1.58 -47.55 -30.00
CA PRO A 17 2.83 -48.34 -30.20
C PRO A 17 3.97 -47.50 -30.82
N ALA A 18 5.24 -47.88 -31.01
CA ALA A 18 6.06 -49.06 -30.73
C ALA A 18 7.56 -48.60 -30.67
N LEU A 19 8.35 -49.37 -29.93
CA LEU A 19 9.83 -49.40 -29.81
C LEU A 19 10.44 -50.22 -30.98
N PRO A 20 11.79 -50.38 -31.17
CA PRO A 20 12.86 -50.42 -30.16
C PRO A 20 14.13 -49.59 -30.51
N GLY A 21 15.06 -49.22 -29.62
CA GLY A 21 15.76 -50.03 -28.59
C GLY A 21 16.84 -50.87 -29.28
N THR A 22 18.15 -50.75 -29.05
CA THR A 22 18.87 -50.72 -27.77
C THR A 22 20.37 -50.51 -28.05
N SER A 23 21.08 -49.96 -27.06
CA SER A 23 22.53 -50.04 -26.91
C SER A 23 22.93 -51.43 -26.40
N THR A 24 24.08 -51.95 -26.82
CA THR A 24 24.93 -52.79 -25.96
C THR A 24 26.38 -52.74 -26.39
N SER A 25 27.23 -52.49 -25.40
CA SER A 25 28.67 -52.72 -25.40
C SER A 25 28.99 -54.21 -25.53
N GLY A 26 30.10 -54.55 -26.17
CA GLY A 26 30.66 -55.90 -26.17
C GLY A 26 32.08 -55.94 -26.73
N ARG A 27 33.07 -56.07 -25.83
CA ARG A 27 34.42 -56.56 -26.15
C ARG A 27 34.38 -58.09 -26.25
N LEU A 28 35.06 -58.67 -27.25
CA LEU A 28 35.86 -59.92 -27.26
C LEU A 28 36.17 -60.22 -28.75
N ALA A 29 37.42 -60.16 -29.21
CA ALA A 29 38.45 -61.20 -29.17
C ALA A 29 38.29 -62.31 -30.25
N LEU A 30 39.34 -62.38 -31.09
CA LEU A 30 40.09 -63.60 -31.50
C LEU A 30 39.75 -64.37 -32.83
N ILE A 31 40.80 -64.37 -33.69
CA ILE A 31 41.40 -65.37 -34.61
C ILE A 31 40.79 -65.78 -35.99
N LEU A 32 41.74 -65.91 -36.94
CA LEU A 32 41.87 -66.76 -38.17
C LEU A 32 41.17 -66.24 -39.44
N GLY A 33 41.79 -66.19 -40.63
CA GLY A 33 43.11 -66.62 -41.06
C GLY A 33 43.39 -66.29 -42.55
N SER A 34 44.68 -66.17 -42.87
CA SER A 34 45.42 -66.67 -44.06
C SER A 34 44.86 -66.60 -45.49
N ALA A 35 45.59 -65.89 -46.38
CA ALA A 35 46.16 -66.33 -47.68
C ALA A 35 46.72 -65.09 -48.43
N LEU A 36 48.04 -64.86 -48.57
CA LEU A 36 49.05 -65.44 -49.49
C LEU A 36 48.84 -65.17 -51.00
N VAL A 37 49.63 -64.24 -51.56
CA VAL A 37 50.23 -64.20 -52.93
C VAL A 37 51.40 -63.18 -52.85
N ILE A 38 52.71 -63.49 -52.78
CA ILE A 38 53.72 -64.07 -53.69
C ILE A 38 53.96 -63.31 -55.01
N GLY A 39 55.19 -62.79 -55.19
CA GLY A 39 55.82 -62.53 -56.49
C GLY A 39 56.86 -61.39 -56.47
N LEU A 40 58.14 -61.65 -56.14
CA LEU A 40 59.31 -61.80 -57.07
C LEU A 40 59.84 -60.42 -57.58
N LEU A 41 61.12 -60.06 -57.67
CA LEU A 41 62.42 -60.73 -57.58
C LEU A 41 63.56 -59.68 -57.63
N GLY A 42 64.69 -59.98 -56.97
CA GLY A 42 66.08 -59.75 -57.43
C GLY A 42 66.66 -58.32 -57.35
N SER A 43 67.94 -58.09 -57.00
CA SER A 43 69.06 -59.00 -56.82
C SER A 43 70.23 -58.32 -56.06
N ALA A 44 70.92 -59.15 -55.28
CA ALA A 44 72.38 -59.21 -55.09
C ALA A 44 73.16 -58.02 -54.50
N SER A 45 73.43 -58.19 -53.21
CA SER A 45 74.58 -57.75 -52.42
C SER A 45 75.96 -58.09 -53.01
N VAL A 46 76.95 -57.20 -52.81
CA VAL A 46 78.36 -57.57 -52.67
C VAL A 46 79.02 -56.78 -51.53
N LEU A 47 79.64 -57.54 -50.63
CA LEU A 47 80.53 -57.15 -49.53
C LEU A 47 81.58 -56.12 -49.94
N ALA A 48 81.69 -55.03 -49.18
CA ALA A 48 82.95 -54.31 -49.01
C ALA A 48 83.48 -54.56 -47.60
N LYS A 49 84.57 -55.31 -47.57
CA LYS A 49 85.40 -55.77 -46.48
C LYS A 49 85.73 -54.65 -45.48
N LYS A 50 85.40 -54.88 -44.21
CA LYS A 50 85.86 -54.09 -43.06
C LYS A 50 87.38 -54.24 -42.97
N THR A 51 88.12 -53.21 -43.36
CA THR A 51 89.55 -53.11 -43.07
C THR A 51 89.70 -52.79 -41.58
N GLU A 52 90.03 -53.81 -40.79
CA GLU A 52 90.60 -53.60 -39.46
C GLU A 52 91.94 -52.90 -39.62
N VAL A 53 91.97 -51.63 -39.25
CA VAL A 53 93.21 -50.87 -39.05
C VAL A 53 93.75 -51.20 -37.65
N PRO A 54 95.07 -51.34 -37.48
CA PRO A 54 95.67 -51.91 -36.26
C PRO A 54 95.32 -51.10 -35.00
N LYS A 55 95.07 -51.81 -33.90
CA LYS A 55 94.94 -51.26 -32.55
C LYS A 55 96.25 -50.56 -32.16
N GLY A 56 96.31 -49.25 -32.37
CA GLY A 56 97.45 -48.40 -32.00
C GLY A 56 97.47 -47.00 -32.61
N GLY A 57 96.36 -46.51 -33.19
CA GLY A 57 96.26 -45.16 -33.77
C GLY A 57 95.40 -44.23 -32.90
N VAL A 58 95.86 -42.99 -32.68
CA VAL A 58 95.12 -41.94 -31.99
C VAL A 58 93.80 -41.66 -32.74
N ASN A 59 92.64 -41.71 -32.08
CA ASN A 59 91.36 -41.32 -32.70
C ASN A 59 91.45 -39.84 -33.10
N VAL A 60 91.17 -39.47 -34.34
CA VAL A 60 91.27 -38.06 -34.80
C VAL A 60 90.36 -37.15 -33.97
N GLU A 61 89.24 -37.69 -33.48
CA GLU A 61 88.28 -36.99 -32.63
C GLU A 61 88.86 -36.61 -31.26
N ASP A 62 89.82 -37.39 -30.75
CA ASP A 62 90.55 -37.11 -29.51
C ASP A 62 91.38 -35.81 -29.61
N LEU A 63 91.74 -35.42 -30.83
CA LEU A 63 92.63 -34.29 -31.12
C LEU A 63 91.87 -32.98 -31.39
N TYR A 64 90.54 -33.00 -31.46
CA TYR A 64 89.78 -31.76 -31.68
C TYR A 64 89.98 -30.78 -30.54
N ILE A 65 90.32 -29.53 -30.87
CA ILE A 65 90.38 -28.46 -29.89
C ILE A 65 88.95 -28.05 -29.56
N VAL A 66 88.54 -28.26 -28.32
CA VAL A 66 87.20 -27.99 -27.80
C VAL A 66 87.27 -27.00 -26.64
N ASP A 67 86.20 -26.24 -26.46
CA ASP A 67 86.02 -25.44 -25.25
C ASP A 67 85.52 -26.39 -24.14
N CYS A 68 86.46 -26.77 -23.28
CA CYS A 68 86.28 -27.75 -22.22
C CYS A 68 85.89 -27.06 -20.91
N LEU A 69 84.78 -27.49 -20.30
CA LEU A 69 84.38 -27.00 -18.99
C LEU A 69 84.81 -27.99 -17.91
N LEU A 70 85.93 -27.71 -17.23
CA LEU A 70 86.46 -28.57 -16.18
C LEU A 70 85.60 -28.49 -14.90
N PRO A 71 85.38 -29.62 -14.20
CA PRO A 71 84.64 -29.64 -12.96
C PRO A 71 85.36 -28.82 -11.88
N GLY A 72 84.58 -28.14 -11.04
CA GLY A 72 85.10 -27.47 -9.86
C GLY A 72 85.51 -28.47 -8.78
N GLN A 73 86.40 -28.08 -7.87
CA GLN A 73 86.74 -28.91 -6.73
C GLN A 73 85.50 -29.13 -5.87
N VAL A 74 85.22 -30.38 -5.50
CA VAL A 74 84.10 -30.75 -4.64
C VAL A 74 84.62 -31.26 -3.31
N ARG A 75 83.93 -30.89 -2.24
CA ARG A 75 84.06 -31.52 -0.93
C ARG A 75 82.81 -32.35 -0.69
N GLN A 76 83.01 -33.65 -0.51
CA GLN A 76 81.94 -34.56 -0.11
C GLN A 76 82.07 -34.86 1.38
N LEU A 77 81.03 -34.55 2.15
CA LEU A 77 80.91 -34.94 3.56
C LEU A 77 79.62 -35.77 3.70
N GLY A 78 79.79 -37.08 3.88
CA GLY A 78 78.67 -38.02 3.85
C GLY A 78 77.97 -38.03 2.48
N GLY A 79 76.63 -37.94 2.49
CA GLY A 79 75.82 -37.89 1.26
C GLY A 79 75.77 -36.52 0.57
N ASN A 80 76.31 -35.45 1.20
CA ASN A 80 76.21 -34.10 0.68
C ASN A 80 77.51 -33.68 -0.03
N PHE A 81 77.36 -33.24 -1.28
CA PHE A 81 78.43 -32.65 -2.10
C PHE A 81 78.32 -31.12 -2.10
N THR A 82 79.41 -30.44 -1.78
CA THR A 82 79.53 -28.99 -1.88
C THR A 82 80.66 -28.63 -2.85
N TYR A 83 80.34 -27.87 -3.90
CA TYR A 83 81.35 -27.35 -4.82
C TYR A 83 82.11 -26.21 -4.12
N LEU A 84 83.42 -26.40 -3.96
CA LEU A 84 84.35 -25.43 -3.37
C LEU A 84 84.85 -24.40 -4.37
N SER A 85 84.82 -24.73 -5.67
CA SER A 85 85.21 -23.80 -6.74
C SER A 85 84.25 -23.86 -7.92
N ALA A 86 84.14 -22.75 -8.65
CA ALA A 86 83.44 -22.73 -9.93
C ALA A 86 84.14 -23.65 -10.94
N ARG A 87 83.37 -24.18 -11.89
CA ARG A 87 83.90 -24.87 -13.07
C ARG A 87 84.77 -23.90 -13.88
N ARG A 88 85.85 -24.39 -14.47
CA ARG A 88 86.81 -23.56 -15.21
C ARG A 88 86.78 -23.90 -16.69
N PRO A 89 86.41 -22.96 -17.57
CA PRO A 89 86.52 -23.17 -19.01
C PRO A 89 87.99 -23.07 -19.43
N ILE A 90 88.45 -24.06 -20.19
CA ILE A 90 89.76 -24.05 -20.84
C ILE A 90 89.61 -24.51 -22.28
N ARG A 91 90.54 -24.11 -23.14
CA ARG A 91 90.60 -24.60 -24.51
C ARG A 91 91.64 -25.70 -24.59
N THR A 92 91.23 -26.94 -24.83
CA THR A 92 92.12 -28.11 -24.87
C THR A 92 91.59 -29.15 -25.84
N THR A 93 92.33 -30.24 -26.05
CA THR A 93 91.85 -31.32 -26.92
C THR A 93 90.68 -32.06 -26.25
N ALA A 94 89.76 -32.59 -27.06
CA ALA A 94 88.64 -33.42 -26.63
C ALA A 94 89.07 -34.53 -25.66
N LYS A 95 90.21 -35.18 -25.96
CA LYS A 95 90.80 -36.19 -25.09
C LYS A 95 91.34 -35.62 -23.79
N ASP A 96 92.06 -34.51 -23.82
CA ASP A 96 92.56 -33.88 -22.59
C ASP A 96 91.40 -33.39 -21.71
N CYS A 97 90.33 -32.89 -22.32
CA CYS A 97 89.11 -32.52 -21.61
C CYS A 97 88.47 -33.73 -20.91
N ALA A 98 88.27 -34.83 -21.64
CA ALA A 98 87.71 -36.06 -21.09
C ALA A 98 88.59 -36.66 -19.98
N ILE A 99 89.92 -36.68 -20.16
CA ILE A 99 90.89 -37.15 -19.15
C ILE A 99 90.75 -36.33 -17.87
N ARG A 100 90.53 -35.02 -17.98
CA ARG A 100 90.40 -34.12 -16.83
C ARG A 100 88.97 -34.05 -16.29
N GLY A 101 88.07 -34.92 -16.76
CA GLY A 101 86.69 -35.02 -16.33
C GLY A 101 85.82 -33.82 -16.74
N GLY A 102 86.26 -33.05 -17.73
CA GLY A 102 85.53 -31.90 -18.26
C GLY A 102 84.43 -32.28 -19.24
N GLU A 103 83.45 -31.40 -19.38
CA GLU A 103 82.32 -31.54 -20.29
C GLU A 103 82.53 -30.63 -21.52
N TYR A 104 82.28 -31.15 -22.72
CA TYR A 104 82.39 -30.40 -23.97
C TYR A 104 81.40 -30.92 -25.03
N VAL A 105 81.09 -30.07 -26.01
CA VAL A 105 80.28 -30.42 -27.19
C VAL A 105 81.17 -30.32 -28.43
N ALA A 106 81.27 -31.40 -29.20
CA ALA A 106 82.21 -31.50 -30.32
C ALA A 106 81.80 -30.71 -31.59
N TYR A 107 80.59 -30.15 -31.64
CA TYR A 107 80.05 -29.46 -32.81
C TYR A 107 79.46 -28.10 -32.44
N ASP A 108 79.78 -27.09 -33.26
CA ASP A 108 79.19 -25.76 -33.15
C ASP A 108 77.74 -25.80 -33.63
N ARG A 109 76.80 -25.54 -32.71
CA ARG A 109 75.36 -25.50 -33.00
C ARG A 109 74.98 -24.28 -33.85
N ALA A 110 75.85 -23.28 -33.95
CA ALA A 110 75.60 -22.06 -34.74
C ALA A 110 76.00 -22.20 -36.22
N ASN A 111 76.65 -23.29 -36.63
CA ASN A 111 77.00 -23.54 -38.03
C ASN A 111 76.04 -24.55 -38.67
N TYR A 112 75.22 -24.07 -39.60
CA TYR A 112 74.18 -24.85 -40.27
C TYR A 112 74.72 -26.02 -41.12
N ALA A 113 75.95 -25.94 -41.63
CA ALA A 113 76.59 -27.03 -42.37
C ALA A 113 76.95 -28.22 -41.46
N THR A 114 77.32 -27.96 -40.20
CA THR A 114 77.52 -29.00 -39.18
C THR A 114 76.19 -29.42 -38.54
N ALA A 115 75.23 -28.52 -38.39
CA ALA A 115 73.89 -28.84 -37.87
C ALA A 115 73.16 -29.85 -38.76
N LEU A 116 73.35 -29.82 -40.08
CA LEU A 116 72.83 -30.84 -41.00
C LEU A 116 73.24 -32.26 -40.62
N LYS A 117 74.46 -32.47 -40.10
CA LYS A 117 74.92 -33.80 -39.67
C LYS A 117 74.16 -34.33 -38.45
N VAL A 118 73.55 -33.44 -37.67
CA VAL A 118 72.78 -33.77 -36.46
C VAL A 118 71.28 -33.82 -36.76
N TRP A 119 70.74 -32.84 -37.48
CA TRP A 119 69.31 -32.76 -37.79
C TRP A 119 68.87 -33.73 -38.88
N LEU A 120 69.73 -34.11 -39.83
CA LEU A 120 69.35 -35.09 -40.86
C LEU A 120 69.04 -36.48 -40.28
N PRO A 121 69.84 -37.06 -39.36
CA PRO A 121 69.46 -38.28 -38.65
C PRO A 121 68.19 -38.11 -37.81
N ALA A 122 68.03 -37.01 -37.08
CA ALA A 122 66.87 -36.76 -36.23
C ALA A 122 65.56 -36.64 -37.03
N ALA A 123 65.59 -35.88 -38.14
CA ALA A 123 64.46 -35.78 -39.06
C ALA A 123 64.11 -37.14 -39.69
N LYS A 124 65.11 -37.94 -40.07
CA LYS A 124 64.87 -39.32 -40.56
C LYS A 124 64.25 -40.23 -39.50
N GLN A 125 64.49 -39.96 -38.22
CA GLN A 125 63.87 -40.66 -37.09
C GLN A 125 62.46 -40.13 -36.76
N GLY A 126 61.98 -39.11 -37.48
CA GLY A 126 60.61 -38.61 -37.34
C GLY A 126 60.46 -37.35 -36.49
N ASP A 127 61.56 -36.72 -36.06
CA ASP A 127 61.55 -35.48 -35.29
C ASP A 127 61.01 -34.31 -36.14
N VAL A 128 59.89 -33.74 -35.69
CA VAL A 128 59.13 -32.72 -36.42
C VAL A 128 59.85 -31.37 -36.44
N GLU A 129 60.55 -31.01 -35.37
CA GLU A 129 61.33 -29.77 -35.30
C GLU A 129 62.55 -29.88 -36.22
N ALA A 130 63.25 -31.01 -36.19
CA ALA A 130 64.36 -31.27 -37.09
C ALA A 130 63.94 -31.21 -38.56
N MET A 131 62.77 -31.77 -38.93
CA MET A 131 62.23 -31.65 -40.29
C MET A 131 61.95 -30.18 -40.67
N ASN A 132 61.38 -29.38 -39.77
CA ASN A 132 61.14 -27.96 -40.02
C ASN A 132 62.45 -27.18 -40.22
N TYR A 133 63.47 -27.43 -39.37
CA TYR A 133 64.78 -26.79 -39.51
C TYR A 133 65.53 -27.22 -40.76
N LEU A 134 65.38 -28.48 -41.21
CA LEU A 134 65.91 -28.91 -42.50
C LEU A 134 65.23 -28.17 -43.66
N GLY A 135 63.90 -28.03 -43.61
CA GLY A 135 63.15 -27.22 -44.58
C GLY A 135 63.71 -25.80 -44.69
N GLU A 136 63.97 -25.16 -43.54
CA GLU A 136 64.54 -23.80 -43.49
C GLU A 136 65.97 -23.73 -44.01
N ILE A 137 66.82 -24.71 -43.69
CA ILE A 137 68.18 -24.78 -44.21
C ILE A 137 68.17 -24.86 -45.75
N TYR A 138 67.34 -25.73 -46.32
CA TYR A 138 67.26 -25.89 -47.77
C TYR A 138 66.57 -24.69 -48.44
N GLU A 139 65.57 -24.08 -47.81
CA GLU A 139 64.90 -22.89 -48.34
C GLU A 139 65.87 -21.69 -48.43
N LYS A 140 66.61 -21.44 -47.36
CA LYS A 140 67.47 -20.26 -47.22
C LYS A 140 68.92 -20.51 -47.67
N GLY A 141 69.29 -21.76 -47.95
CA GLY A 141 70.66 -22.15 -48.28
C GLY A 141 71.64 -21.96 -47.12
N LEU A 142 71.24 -22.31 -45.91
CA LEU A 142 72.08 -22.12 -44.72
C LEU A 142 73.11 -23.25 -44.61
N GLY A 143 74.32 -23.01 -45.11
CA GLY A 143 75.40 -24.02 -45.11
C GLY A 143 75.30 -25.08 -46.23
N VAL A 144 74.32 -24.94 -47.12
CA VAL A 144 74.14 -25.68 -48.38
C VAL A 144 73.64 -24.73 -49.46
N THR A 145 73.67 -25.14 -50.73
CA THR A 145 73.00 -24.38 -51.80
C THR A 145 71.49 -24.41 -51.58
N PRO A 146 70.76 -23.28 -51.71
CA PRO A 146 69.31 -23.27 -51.61
C PRO A 146 68.66 -24.27 -52.58
N ASP A 147 67.72 -25.05 -52.08
CA ASP A 147 66.91 -26.00 -52.82
C ASP A 147 65.47 -25.96 -52.29
N TYR A 148 64.63 -25.17 -52.97
CA TYR A 148 63.23 -25.02 -52.60
C TYR A 148 62.41 -26.30 -52.77
N ALA A 149 62.78 -27.19 -53.70
CA ALA A 149 62.04 -28.45 -53.87
C ALA A 149 62.26 -29.38 -52.68
N THR A 150 63.50 -29.48 -52.21
CA THR A 150 63.84 -30.23 -50.99
C THR A 150 63.24 -29.56 -49.75
N ALA A 151 63.20 -28.23 -49.69
CA ALA A 151 62.54 -27.50 -48.60
C ALA A 151 61.03 -27.81 -48.51
N VAL A 152 60.32 -27.80 -49.64
CA VAL A 152 58.89 -28.16 -49.72
C VAL A 152 58.66 -29.56 -49.16
N GLU A 153 59.49 -30.53 -49.51
CA GLU A 153 59.34 -31.92 -49.08
C GLU A 153 59.48 -32.05 -47.56
N TRP A 154 60.49 -31.44 -46.97
CA TRP A 154 60.69 -31.45 -45.52
C TRP A 154 59.59 -30.68 -44.77
N TYR A 155 59.18 -29.51 -45.26
CA TYR A 155 58.07 -28.77 -44.67
C TYR A 155 56.75 -29.51 -44.79
N ARG A 156 56.49 -30.21 -45.90
CA ARG A 156 55.27 -31.03 -46.05
C ARG A 156 55.23 -32.16 -45.04
N GLN A 157 56.33 -32.90 -44.86
CA GLN A 157 56.39 -33.98 -43.87
C GLN A 157 56.20 -33.46 -42.44
N ALA A 158 56.82 -32.32 -42.10
CA ALA A 158 56.63 -31.67 -40.81
C ALA A 158 55.18 -31.17 -40.61
N ALA A 159 54.58 -30.60 -41.65
CA ALA A 159 53.21 -30.10 -41.65
C ALA A 159 52.18 -31.24 -41.49
N GLU A 160 52.39 -32.38 -42.15
CA GLU A 160 51.55 -33.58 -42.01
C GLU A 160 51.61 -34.16 -40.59
N LYS A 161 52.75 -33.99 -39.91
CA LYS A 161 52.93 -34.35 -38.50
C LYS A 161 52.45 -33.27 -37.52
N GLY A 162 51.80 -32.22 -38.01
CA GLY A 162 51.13 -31.21 -37.18
C GLY A 162 51.98 -29.99 -36.82
N SER A 163 53.12 -29.75 -37.48
CA SER A 163 53.89 -28.53 -37.26
C SER A 163 53.21 -27.32 -37.89
N SER A 164 52.64 -26.43 -37.07
CA SER A 164 52.08 -25.16 -37.54
C SER A 164 53.12 -24.29 -38.24
N SER A 165 54.37 -24.28 -37.75
CA SER A 165 55.47 -23.54 -38.37
C SER A 165 55.77 -24.04 -39.78
N ALA A 166 55.79 -25.36 -39.98
CA ALA A 166 56.00 -25.95 -41.30
C ALA A 166 54.81 -25.73 -42.23
N MET A 167 53.57 -25.73 -41.72
CA MET A 167 52.38 -25.36 -42.50
C MET A 167 52.45 -23.91 -42.98
N ILE A 168 52.92 -22.98 -42.15
CA ILE A 168 53.11 -21.57 -42.54
C ILE A 168 54.18 -21.46 -43.62
N ASN A 169 55.35 -22.07 -43.41
CA ASN A 169 56.44 -22.01 -44.38
C ASN A 169 56.05 -22.65 -45.72
N LEU A 170 55.34 -23.78 -45.69
CA LEU A 170 54.80 -24.41 -46.88
C LEU A 170 53.76 -23.53 -47.59
N GLY A 171 52.88 -22.86 -46.83
CA GLY A 171 51.94 -21.88 -47.38
C GLY A 171 52.66 -20.75 -48.12
N SER A 172 53.75 -20.23 -47.56
CA SER A 172 54.57 -19.18 -48.17
C SER A 172 55.25 -19.64 -49.47
N LEU A 173 55.70 -20.89 -49.53
CA LEU A 173 56.28 -21.46 -50.75
C LEU A 173 55.25 -21.61 -51.88
N TYR A 174 54.00 -22.00 -51.55
CA TYR A 174 52.89 -22.01 -52.51
C TYR A 174 52.46 -20.61 -52.95
N GLU A 175 52.49 -19.63 -52.04
CA GLU A 175 52.16 -18.23 -52.35
C GLU A 175 53.19 -17.59 -53.27
N ALA A 176 54.47 -17.88 -53.05
CA ALA A 176 55.59 -17.36 -53.84
C ALA A 176 55.91 -18.20 -55.09
N GLY A 177 55.32 -19.38 -55.24
CA GLY A 177 55.63 -20.31 -56.33
C GLY A 177 57.08 -20.82 -56.33
N LYS A 178 57.67 -21.02 -55.14
CA LYS A 178 59.08 -21.45 -54.97
C LYS A 178 59.15 -22.94 -54.64
N GLY A 179 59.78 -23.72 -55.52
CA GLY A 179 59.86 -25.19 -55.38
C GLY A 179 58.56 -25.93 -55.69
N VAL A 180 57.44 -25.22 -55.82
CA VAL A 180 56.11 -25.66 -56.25
C VAL A 180 55.47 -24.61 -57.15
N PRO A 181 54.54 -24.95 -58.05
CA PRO A 181 53.74 -23.97 -58.77
C PRO A 181 52.99 -23.04 -57.81
N GLN A 182 52.84 -21.77 -58.19
CA GLN A 182 52.10 -20.80 -57.40
C GLN A 182 50.63 -21.21 -57.29
N ASP A 183 50.13 -21.34 -56.07
CA ASP A 183 48.73 -21.67 -55.78
C ASP A 183 48.29 -20.99 -54.48
N LEU A 184 47.61 -19.85 -54.65
CA LEU A 184 47.10 -19.06 -53.52
C LEU A 184 46.02 -19.81 -52.72
N THR A 185 45.29 -20.72 -53.35
CA THR A 185 44.26 -21.53 -52.67
C THR A 185 44.92 -22.58 -51.78
N MET A 186 45.97 -23.24 -52.27
CA MET A 186 46.75 -24.18 -51.48
C MET A 186 47.50 -23.46 -50.34
N ALA A 187 48.07 -22.27 -50.60
CA ALA A 187 48.70 -21.43 -49.59
C ALA A 187 47.72 -21.07 -48.46
N MET A 188 46.55 -20.54 -48.81
CA MET A 188 45.48 -20.23 -47.85
C MET A 188 45.03 -21.45 -47.04
N ASN A 189 44.93 -22.63 -47.68
CA ASN A 189 44.56 -23.86 -46.99
C ASN A 189 45.61 -24.27 -45.95
N TRP A 190 46.90 -24.10 -46.24
CA TRP A 190 47.98 -24.38 -45.30
C TRP A 190 48.03 -23.36 -44.16
N TYR A 191 47.91 -22.06 -44.45
CA TYR A 191 47.80 -21.02 -43.41
C TYR A 191 46.58 -21.24 -42.50
N ARG A 192 45.43 -21.62 -43.07
CA ARG A 192 44.23 -21.96 -42.31
C ARG A 192 44.47 -23.17 -41.39
N LYS A 193 45.07 -24.24 -41.91
CA LYS A 193 45.42 -25.41 -41.08
C LYS A 193 46.38 -25.03 -39.95
N ALA A 194 47.37 -24.17 -40.22
CA ALA A 194 48.31 -23.70 -39.20
C ALA A 194 47.63 -22.92 -38.06
N SER A 195 46.58 -22.15 -38.39
CA SER A 195 45.79 -21.37 -37.42
C SER A 195 44.83 -22.18 -36.54
N GLY A 196 44.65 -23.48 -36.84
CA GLY A 196 43.71 -24.34 -36.11
C GLY A 196 42.23 -24.07 -36.41
N LEU A 197 41.91 -23.19 -37.36
CA LEU A 197 40.54 -22.90 -37.77
C LEU A 197 39.97 -24.03 -38.65
N SER A 198 39.03 -24.80 -38.11
CA SER A 198 38.20 -25.73 -38.91
C SER A 198 37.22 -24.95 -39.79
N SER A 199 36.89 -25.50 -40.97
CA SER A 199 36.25 -24.89 -42.15
C SER A 199 34.91 -24.13 -42.00
N GLY A 200 34.47 -23.75 -40.81
CA GLY A 200 33.18 -23.07 -40.56
C GLY A 200 33.24 -21.56 -40.32
N ASN A 201 34.42 -20.96 -40.10
CA ASN A 201 34.51 -19.59 -39.56
C ASN A 201 35.02 -18.51 -40.54
N LEU A 202 35.21 -18.83 -41.82
CA LEU A 202 35.52 -17.81 -42.84
C LEU A 202 34.51 -17.92 -44.00
N GLU A 203 33.61 -16.94 -44.09
CA GLU A 203 32.71 -16.74 -45.22
C GLU A 203 33.32 -15.65 -46.12
N LEU A 204 33.69 -16.00 -47.35
CA LEU A 204 34.16 -15.03 -48.35
C LEU A 204 32.92 -14.38 -48.99
N VAL A 205 32.54 -13.21 -48.50
CA VAL A 205 31.38 -12.46 -49.02
C VAL A 205 31.87 -11.39 -50.00
N THR A 206 31.31 -11.37 -51.21
CA THR A 206 31.62 -10.35 -52.23
C THR A 206 31.05 -8.98 -51.84
N GLU A 207 31.60 -7.88 -52.38
CA GLU A 207 31.07 -6.53 -52.08
C GLU A 207 29.60 -6.36 -52.48
N GLU A 208 29.16 -6.97 -53.59
CA GLU A 208 27.75 -6.97 -53.98
C GLU A 208 26.86 -7.70 -52.98
N GLU A 209 27.31 -8.83 -52.46
CA GLU A 209 26.57 -9.61 -51.48
C GLU A 209 26.54 -8.91 -50.11
N ASN A 210 27.63 -8.23 -49.73
CA ASN A 210 27.66 -7.36 -48.56
C ASN A 210 26.74 -6.15 -48.71
N ALA A 211 26.61 -5.56 -49.91
CA ALA A 211 25.66 -4.48 -50.19
C ALA A 211 24.21 -4.96 -50.09
N ARG A 212 23.89 -6.16 -50.61
CA ARG A 212 22.55 -6.76 -50.46
C ARG A 212 22.22 -7.10 -49.01
N ARG A 213 23.18 -7.65 -48.26
CA ARG A 213 23.02 -7.93 -46.82
C ARG A 213 22.78 -6.64 -46.02
N ARG A 214 23.48 -5.54 -46.35
CA ARG A 214 23.27 -4.22 -45.73
C ARG A 214 21.90 -3.63 -46.07
N ALA A 215 21.49 -3.65 -47.34
CA ALA A 215 20.17 -3.17 -47.75
C ALA A 215 19.02 -3.95 -47.08
N ALA A 216 19.14 -5.29 -47.03
CA ALA A 216 18.17 -6.13 -46.33
C ALA A 216 18.16 -5.87 -44.81
N ALA A 217 19.33 -5.62 -44.20
CA ALA A 217 19.41 -5.26 -42.79
C ALA A 217 18.73 -3.91 -42.51
N GLU A 218 18.94 -2.90 -43.35
CA GLU A 218 18.29 -1.59 -43.25
C GLU A 218 16.76 -1.70 -43.41
N GLU A 219 16.28 -2.48 -44.39
CA GLU A 219 14.86 -2.74 -44.59
C GLU A 219 14.24 -3.45 -43.39
N THR A 220 14.90 -4.48 -42.85
CA THR A 220 14.40 -5.18 -41.66
C THR A 220 14.37 -4.29 -40.41
N GLU A 221 15.31 -3.35 -40.28
CA GLU A 221 15.32 -2.40 -39.17
C GLU A 221 14.20 -1.36 -39.33
N GLN A 222 13.94 -0.88 -40.55
CA GLN A 222 12.80 0.00 -40.82
C GLN A 222 11.47 -0.69 -40.49
N LEU A 223 11.29 -1.94 -40.95
CA LEU A 223 10.11 -2.74 -40.65
C LEU A 223 9.95 -3.03 -39.15
N ARG A 224 11.05 -3.29 -38.43
CA ARG A 224 11.03 -3.44 -36.97
C ARG A 224 10.61 -2.14 -36.27
N GLY A 225 11.10 -0.99 -36.74
CA GLY A 225 10.68 0.32 -36.25
C GLY A 225 9.19 0.56 -36.47
N GLU A 226 8.67 0.24 -37.65
CA GLU A 226 7.25 0.39 -37.97
C GLU A 226 6.36 -0.54 -37.13
N VAL A 227 6.75 -1.82 -36.98
CA VAL A 227 6.05 -2.78 -36.10
C VAL A 227 6.06 -2.31 -34.64
N SER A 228 7.17 -1.75 -34.16
CA SER A 228 7.26 -1.21 -32.80
C SER A 228 6.32 -0.02 -32.60
N ARG A 229 6.27 0.90 -33.58
CA ARG A 229 5.35 2.04 -33.58
C ARG A 229 3.88 1.60 -33.60
N LEU A 230 3.52 0.65 -34.46
CA LEU A 230 2.16 0.12 -34.56
C LEU A 230 1.75 -0.62 -33.28
N ARG A 231 2.67 -1.36 -32.64
CA ARG A 231 2.42 -1.98 -31.33
C ARG A 231 2.17 -0.94 -30.24
N ALA A 232 2.96 0.13 -30.19
CA ALA A 232 2.75 1.22 -29.24
C ALA A 232 1.39 1.90 -29.44
N GLN A 233 0.99 2.15 -30.69
CA GLN A 233 -0.33 2.71 -31.02
C GLN A 233 -1.48 1.77 -30.63
N LEU A 234 -1.33 0.46 -30.84
CA LEU A 234 -2.33 -0.53 -30.43
C LEU A 234 -2.51 -0.57 -28.91
N GLU A 235 -1.42 -0.57 -28.15
CA GLU A 235 -1.49 -0.58 -26.68
C GLU A 235 -2.11 0.71 -26.14
N GLN A 236 -1.78 1.86 -26.73
CA GLN A 236 -2.43 3.14 -26.40
C GLN A 236 -3.93 3.08 -26.68
N THR A 237 -4.33 2.59 -27.86
CA THR A 237 -5.76 2.49 -28.23
C THR A 237 -6.51 1.52 -27.31
N ARG A 238 -5.89 0.43 -26.86
CA ARG A 238 -6.46 -0.50 -25.88
C ARG A 238 -6.64 0.13 -24.52
N ALA A 239 -5.67 0.94 -24.07
CA ALA A 239 -5.78 1.68 -22.82
C ALA A 239 -6.92 2.71 -22.88
N ASP A 240 -7.02 3.47 -23.96
CA ASP A 240 -8.09 4.44 -24.19
C ASP A 240 -9.48 3.76 -24.21
N LEU A 241 -9.58 2.59 -24.86
CA LEU A 241 -10.82 1.81 -24.90
C LEU A 241 -11.22 1.30 -23.50
N GLY A 242 -10.27 0.84 -22.69
CA GLY A 242 -10.53 0.44 -21.31
C GLY A 242 -10.99 1.59 -20.41
N GLN A 243 -10.47 2.80 -20.63
CA GLN A 243 -10.95 4.01 -19.95
C GLN A 243 -12.39 4.32 -20.33
N LEU A 244 -12.71 4.32 -21.64
CA LEU A 244 -14.06 4.56 -22.14
C LEU A 244 -15.07 3.52 -21.65
N GLU A 245 -14.70 2.24 -21.57
CA GLU A 245 -15.56 1.19 -21.01
C GLU A 245 -15.84 1.41 -19.52
N THR A 246 -14.85 1.88 -18.77
CA THR A 246 -14.99 2.21 -17.35
C THR A 246 -15.91 3.42 -17.16
N GLU A 247 -15.73 4.48 -17.94
CA GLU A 247 -16.59 5.67 -17.94
C GLU A 247 -18.04 5.34 -18.33
N LEU A 248 -18.23 4.47 -19.31
CA LEU A 248 -19.55 3.98 -19.71
C LEU A 248 -20.22 3.19 -18.58
N GLY A 249 -19.46 2.36 -17.87
CA GLY A 249 -19.92 1.64 -16.69
C GLY A 249 -20.36 2.58 -15.57
N GLN A 250 -19.56 3.60 -15.27
CA GLN A 250 -19.90 4.63 -14.28
C GLN A 250 -21.16 5.40 -14.69
N SER A 251 -21.26 5.82 -15.95
CA SER A 251 -22.41 6.55 -16.49
C SER A 251 -23.70 5.71 -16.43
N ARG A 252 -23.62 4.40 -16.71
CA ARG A 252 -24.76 3.47 -16.57
C ARG A 252 -25.21 3.33 -15.12
N ASN A 253 -24.26 3.25 -14.18
CA ASN A 253 -24.57 3.17 -12.75
C ASN A 253 -25.23 4.47 -12.25
N GLN A 254 -24.72 5.63 -12.66
CA GLN A 254 -25.31 6.94 -12.38
C GLN A 254 -26.72 7.07 -12.96
N LEU A 255 -26.94 6.60 -14.19
CA LEU A 255 -28.28 6.58 -14.77
C LEU A 255 -29.24 5.67 -14.00
N SER A 256 -28.76 4.50 -13.55
CA SER A 256 -29.55 3.58 -12.73
C SER A 256 -29.91 4.18 -11.37
N SER A 257 -28.96 4.84 -10.69
CA SER A 257 -29.23 5.51 -9.41
C SER A 257 -30.18 6.68 -9.58
N ALA A 258 -29.98 7.52 -10.60
CA ALA A 258 -30.89 8.64 -10.90
C ALA A 258 -32.31 8.17 -11.23
N LYS A 259 -32.47 7.03 -11.93
CA LYS A 259 -33.78 6.41 -12.16
C LYS A 259 -34.43 5.90 -10.86
N ALA A 260 -33.64 5.32 -9.95
CA ALA A 260 -34.13 4.86 -8.66
C ALA A 260 -34.55 6.03 -7.76
N GLU A 261 -33.78 7.12 -7.76
CA GLU A 261 -34.11 8.37 -7.06
C GLU A 261 -35.39 9.00 -7.61
N LEU A 262 -35.56 9.05 -8.94
CA LEU A 262 -36.78 9.54 -9.56
C LEU A 262 -38.00 8.67 -9.19
N ALA A 263 -37.85 7.35 -9.16
CA ALA A 263 -38.90 6.43 -8.73
C ALA A 263 -39.28 6.66 -7.26
N ALA A 264 -38.29 6.81 -6.37
CA ALA A 264 -38.51 7.12 -4.96
C ALA A 264 -39.21 8.48 -4.77
N ALA A 265 -38.75 9.53 -5.46
CA ALA A 265 -39.38 10.85 -5.42
C ALA A 265 -40.82 10.83 -5.95
N SER A 266 -41.11 10.04 -6.98
CA SER A 266 -42.48 9.85 -7.49
C SER A 266 -43.38 9.11 -6.49
N ALA A 267 -42.85 8.12 -5.77
CA ALA A 267 -43.55 7.41 -4.71
C ALA A 267 -43.82 8.31 -3.50
N ASP A 268 -42.86 9.18 -3.14
CA ASP A 268 -43.02 10.20 -2.10
C ASP A 268 -44.07 11.24 -2.48
N ARG A 269 -44.10 11.70 -3.73
CA ARG A 269 -45.15 12.58 -4.24
C ARG A 269 -46.53 11.92 -4.16
N ALA A 270 -46.64 10.64 -4.53
CA ALA A 270 -47.89 9.88 -4.44
C ALA A 270 -48.32 9.62 -2.97
N ARG A 271 -47.37 9.48 -2.04
CA ARG A 271 -47.64 9.41 -0.60
C ARG A 271 -48.11 10.75 -0.05
N ALA A 272 -47.45 11.84 -0.44
CA ALA A 272 -47.82 13.21 -0.05
C ALA A 272 -49.21 13.59 -0.55
N GLN A 273 -49.57 13.22 -1.79
CA GLN A 273 -50.92 13.43 -2.32
C GLN A 273 -52.00 12.65 -1.54
N ARG A 274 -51.73 11.38 -1.20
CA ARG A 274 -52.65 10.59 -0.36
C ARG A 274 -52.79 11.15 1.05
N ALA A 275 -51.69 11.60 1.66
CA ALA A 275 -51.72 12.27 2.96
C ALA A 275 -52.51 13.57 2.90
N SER A 276 -52.33 14.38 1.85
CA SER A 276 -53.10 15.62 1.64
C SER A 276 -54.59 15.37 1.43
N GLN A 277 -54.98 14.34 0.67
CA GLN A 277 -56.38 13.92 0.56
C GLN A 277 -56.95 13.48 1.90
N ARG A 278 -56.17 12.72 2.69
CA ARG A 278 -56.58 12.29 4.02
C ARG A 278 -56.74 13.46 5.00
N ILE A 279 -55.88 14.47 4.90
CA ILE A 279 -55.99 15.71 5.68
C ILE A 279 -57.28 16.44 5.31
N ALA A 280 -57.59 16.61 4.03
CA ALA A 280 -58.83 17.26 3.58
C ALA A 280 -60.10 16.51 4.04
N GLU A 281 -60.08 15.16 4.04
CA GLU A 281 -61.17 14.36 4.61
C GLU A 281 -61.34 14.58 6.11
N LEU A 282 -60.23 14.61 6.86
CA LEU A 282 -60.25 14.83 8.31
C LEU A 282 -60.72 16.25 8.65
N GLU A 283 -60.32 17.26 7.87
CA GLU A 283 -60.79 18.65 8.02
C GLU A 283 -62.31 18.75 7.83
N GLN A 284 -62.87 18.06 6.82
CA GLN A 284 -64.33 18.02 6.64
C GLN A 284 -65.05 17.31 7.80
N GLN A 285 -64.48 16.23 8.34
CA GLN A 285 -65.05 15.53 9.49
C GLN A 285 -65.06 16.40 10.74
N ILE A 286 -63.97 17.13 10.99
CA ILE A 286 -63.87 18.06 12.12
C ILE A 286 -64.89 19.18 11.98
N ALA A 287 -65.00 19.81 10.80
CA ALA A 287 -65.99 20.86 10.55
C ALA A 287 -67.43 20.37 10.77
N ALA A 288 -67.74 19.13 10.36
CA ALA A 288 -69.06 18.53 10.60
C ALA A 288 -69.32 18.28 12.10
N GLN A 289 -68.31 17.83 12.85
CA GLN A 289 -68.40 17.66 14.30
C GLN A 289 -68.56 18.99 15.04
N GLU A 290 -67.82 20.01 14.64
CA GLU A 290 -67.95 21.37 15.19
C GLU A 290 -69.34 21.94 14.96
N GLN A 291 -69.91 21.74 13.77
CA GLN A 291 -71.27 22.16 13.46
C GLN A 291 -72.31 21.39 14.29
N ALA A 292 -72.10 20.09 14.51
CA ALA A 292 -72.95 19.29 15.39
C ALA A 292 -72.91 19.79 16.84
N VAL A 293 -71.70 20.05 17.37
CA VAL A 293 -71.51 20.62 18.72
C VAL A 293 -72.17 22.00 18.83
N ALA A 294 -71.98 22.88 17.85
CA ALA A 294 -72.64 24.19 17.82
C ALA A 294 -74.17 24.07 17.79
N SER A 295 -74.71 23.11 17.05
CA SER A 295 -76.16 22.86 17.02
C SER A 295 -76.69 22.34 18.36
N SER A 296 -75.96 21.45 19.02
CA SER A 296 -76.31 20.97 20.36
C SER A 296 -76.20 22.07 21.42
N HIS A 297 -75.22 22.98 21.31
CA HIS A 297 -75.14 24.16 22.15
C HIS A 297 -76.32 25.11 21.93
N ALA A 298 -76.68 25.40 20.67
CA ALA A 298 -77.84 26.24 20.37
C ALA A 298 -79.17 25.63 20.85
N GLU A 299 -79.28 24.30 20.84
CA GLU A 299 -80.42 23.58 21.39
C GLU A 299 -80.43 23.63 22.93
N ALA A 300 -79.27 23.46 23.57
CA ALA A 300 -79.11 23.66 25.00
C ALA A 300 -79.46 25.09 25.42
N ASP A 301 -79.03 26.11 24.68
CA ASP A 301 -79.33 27.53 24.95
C ASP A 301 -80.83 27.83 24.85
N LYS A 302 -81.55 27.20 23.90
CA LYS A 302 -83.01 27.26 23.82
C LYS A 302 -83.68 26.64 25.05
N LEU A 303 -83.16 25.50 25.52
CA LEU A 303 -83.64 24.84 26.73
C LEU A 303 -83.37 25.69 27.98
N TYR A 304 -82.18 26.30 28.10
CA TYR A 304 -81.84 27.23 29.19
C TYR A 304 -82.76 28.45 29.21
N THR A 305 -83.07 29.01 28.04
CA THR A 305 -84.00 30.15 27.90
C THR A 305 -85.43 29.75 28.31
N ALA A 306 -85.90 28.56 27.92
CA ALA A 306 -87.21 28.04 28.31
C ALA A 306 -87.32 27.73 29.82
N LEU A 307 -86.19 27.46 30.48
CA LEU A 307 -86.08 27.24 31.93
C LEU A 307 -85.87 28.53 32.73
N GLY A 308 -85.77 29.69 32.09
CA GLY A 308 -85.59 30.99 32.77
C GLY A 308 -84.19 31.23 33.32
N VAL A 309 -83.17 30.55 32.77
CA VAL A 309 -81.76 30.69 33.18
C VAL A 309 -81.03 31.57 32.16
N ASP A 310 -80.44 32.69 32.60
CA ASP A 310 -79.69 33.64 31.77
C ASP A 310 -78.38 33.01 31.23
N PRO A 311 -78.17 32.95 29.90
CA PRO A 311 -76.97 32.37 29.28
C PRO A 311 -75.65 33.11 29.61
N ASN A 312 -75.71 34.39 30.00
CA ASN A 312 -74.54 35.22 30.32
C ASN A 312 -74.24 35.29 31.81
N LEU A 313 -75.09 34.72 32.66
CA LEU A 313 -74.76 34.39 34.04
C LEU A 313 -74.25 32.95 34.06
N ARG A 314 -72.96 32.74 33.73
CA ARG A 314 -72.23 31.60 34.31
C ARG A 314 -72.21 31.84 35.83
N GLY A 315 -73.29 31.47 36.51
CA GLY A 315 -73.35 31.42 37.96
C GLY A 315 -72.21 30.55 38.50
N PRO A 316 -71.94 30.62 39.81
CA PRO A 316 -71.05 29.64 40.43
C PRO A 316 -71.49 28.25 39.97
N ALA A 317 -70.52 27.40 39.62
CA ALA A 317 -70.85 26.04 39.24
C ALA A 317 -71.73 25.41 40.34
N PRO A 318 -72.70 24.55 39.97
CA PRO A 318 -73.60 23.93 40.93
C PRO A 318 -72.82 23.36 42.12
N GLU A 319 -73.30 23.57 43.35
CA GLU A 319 -72.76 22.89 44.52
C GLU A 319 -72.68 21.39 44.23
N GLY A 320 -71.53 20.77 44.50
CA GLY A 320 -71.25 19.39 44.10
C GLY A 320 -70.43 19.23 42.80
N THR A 321 -70.05 20.31 42.12
CA THR A 321 -69.21 20.21 40.91
C THR A 321 -67.74 20.00 41.29
N SER A 322 -67.23 18.78 41.06
CA SER A 322 -65.82 18.49 41.27
C SER A 322 -64.91 19.39 40.43
N PRO A 323 -63.87 20.00 41.02
CA PRO A 323 -62.91 20.79 40.27
C PRO A 323 -62.15 19.93 39.25
N LYS A 324 -61.71 20.53 38.15
CA LYS A 324 -60.81 19.94 37.15
C LYS A 324 -59.58 20.82 37.02
N ILE A 325 -58.41 20.19 36.99
CA ILE A 325 -57.13 20.86 36.80
C ILE A 325 -56.63 20.49 35.40
N GLN A 326 -56.23 21.50 34.63
CA GLN A 326 -55.58 21.34 33.35
C GLN A 326 -54.20 21.99 33.39
N VAL A 327 -53.14 21.20 33.22
CA VAL A 327 -51.78 21.73 33.07
C VAL A 327 -51.59 22.15 31.61
N ILE A 328 -51.26 23.42 31.39
CA ILE A 328 -51.05 24.01 30.05
C ILE A 328 -49.57 23.99 29.70
N ALA A 329 -48.72 24.35 30.65
CA ALA A 329 -47.27 24.24 30.56
C ALA A 329 -46.72 23.76 31.92
N PRO A 330 -45.79 22.80 31.94
CA PRO A 330 -45.14 22.16 30.79
C PRO A 330 -46.01 21.11 30.09
N LYS A 331 -45.60 20.70 28.88
CA LYS A 331 -46.23 19.58 28.18
C LYS A 331 -45.90 18.27 28.89
N LEU A 332 -46.94 17.59 29.40
CA LEU A 332 -46.79 16.33 30.11
C LEU A 332 -46.70 15.15 29.12
N VAL A 333 -45.81 14.21 29.41
CA VAL A 333 -45.61 12.97 28.65
C VAL A 333 -45.85 11.78 29.57
N ALA A 334 -46.59 10.78 29.10
CA ALA A 334 -46.79 9.54 29.84
C ALA A 334 -45.52 8.68 29.79
N THR A 335 -44.99 8.31 30.97
CA THR A 335 -43.84 7.40 31.08
C THR A 335 -44.28 5.92 30.98
N ARG A 336 -43.33 4.99 30.79
CA ARG A 336 -43.61 3.54 30.71
C ARG A 336 -44.25 2.96 31.97
N SER A 337 -44.13 3.63 33.11
CA SER A 337 -44.76 3.27 34.39
C SER A 337 -46.14 3.92 34.59
N GLY A 338 -46.65 4.67 33.61
CA GLY A 338 -47.95 5.34 33.68
C GLY A 338 -47.95 6.67 34.44
N VAL A 339 -46.80 7.11 34.97
CA VAL A 339 -46.65 8.40 35.65
C VAL A 339 -46.49 9.51 34.60
N LEU A 340 -47.21 10.62 34.77
CA LEU A 340 -47.06 11.81 33.93
C LEU A 340 -45.75 12.52 34.31
N ALA A 341 -44.94 12.84 33.31
CA ALA A 341 -43.65 13.50 33.51
C ALA A 341 -43.52 14.75 32.64
N ALA A 342 -42.87 15.77 33.20
CA ALA A 342 -42.44 16.97 32.51
C ALA A 342 -40.90 16.95 32.40
N PRO A 343 -40.33 16.74 31.21
CA PRO A 343 -38.88 16.74 31.03
C PRO A 343 -38.31 18.15 31.22
N LEU A 344 -37.32 18.29 32.11
CA LEU A 344 -36.58 19.53 32.31
C LEU A 344 -35.49 19.65 31.24
N LEU A 345 -35.66 20.58 30.30
CA LEU A 345 -34.77 20.78 29.14
C LEU A 345 -33.47 21.55 29.47
N ALA A 346 -33.38 22.20 30.64
CA ALA A 346 -32.21 22.96 31.08
C ALA A 346 -32.12 23.05 32.61
N ALA A 347 -30.92 23.21 33.16
CA ALA A 347 -30.71 23.41 34.59
C ALA A 347 -31.11 24.83 35.03
N VAL A 348 -32.41 25.06 35.19
CA VAL A 348 -32.96 26.29 35.78
C VAL A 348 -33.22 26.11 37.28
N PRO A 349 -32.98 27.14 38.12
CA PRO A 349 -33.21 27.05 39.57
C PRO A 349 -34.71 27.02 39.93
N THR A 350 -35.55 27.65 39.10
CA THR A 350 -37.00 27.70 39.24
C THR A 350 -37.69 27.20 37.96
N TYR A 351 -38.86 26.58 38.09
CA TYR A 351 -39.62 26.05 36.98
C TYR A 351 -41.07 26.52 37.03
N GLN A 352 -41.52 27.12 35.94
CA GLN A 352 -42.83 27.72 35.87
C GLN A 352 -43.88 26.70 35.43
N VAL A 353 -44.94 26.57 36.23
CA VAL A 353 -46.12 25.77 35.91
C VAL A 353 -47.28 26.70 35.63
N VAL A 354 -47.87 26.55 34.45
CA VAL A 354 -49.05 27.27 34.00
C VAL A 354 -50.18 26.28 33.84
N GLY A 355 -51.32 26.56 34.46
CA GLY A 355 -52.49 25.71 34.35
C GLY A 355 -53.79 26.49 34.49
N ARG A 356 -54.90 25.77 34.31
CA ARG A 356 -56.24 26.30 34.51
C ARG A 356 -57.03 25.37 35.42
N VAL A 357 -57.79 25.97 36.33
CA VAL A 357 -58.73 25.26 37.21
C VAL A 357 -60.15 25.65 36.82
N TYR A 358 -61.00 24.64 36.64
CA TYR A 358 -62.41 24.83 36.34
C TYR A 358 -63.26 24.05 37.34
N PRO A 359 -64.29 24.67 37.97
CA PRO A 359 -64.71 26.07 37.85
C PRO A 359 -63.90 27.00 38.78
N ALA A 360 -63.47 28.15 38.26
CA ALA A 360 -62.71 29.14 39.03
C ALA A 360 -63.55 29.82 40.12
N SER A 361 -64.84 30.00 39.86
CA SER A 361 -65.79 30.71 40.73
C SER A 361 -66.06 29.99 42.06
N SER A 362 -65.90 28.67 42.12
CA SER A 362 -66.12 27.86 43.33
C SER A 362 -64.82 27.49 44.05
N LEU A 363 -63.66 27.96 43.57
CA LEU A 363 -62.35 27.60 44.10
C LEU A 363 -62.07 28.28 45.45
N LYS A 364 -61.94 27.47 46.50
CA LYS A 364 -61.56 27.89 47.85
C LYS A 364 -60.04 27.98 48.02
N ALA A 365 -59.32 26.98 47.52
CA ALA A 365 -57.86 26.90 47.62
C ALA A 365 -57.26 26.21 46.39
N LEU A 366 -56.04 26.61 46.02
CA LEU A 366 -55.23 25.91 45.02
C LEU A 366 -53.86 25.64 45.64
N LYS A 367 -53.62 24.40 46.06
CA LYS A 367 -52.35 24.01 46.68
C LYS A 367 -51.42 23.40 45.64
N VAL A 368 -50.15 23.76 45.70
CA VAL A 368 -49.08 23.05 44.99
C VAL A 368 -48.02 22.65 46.00
N ASN A 369 -47.76 21.36 46.14
CA ASN A 369 -46.85 20.79 47.15
C ASN A 369 -47.11 21.39 48.56
N ASP A 370 -48.36 21.30 49.02
CA ASP A 370 -48.88 21.81 50.31
C ASP A 370 -48.90 23.34 50.51
N ARG A 371 -48.40 24.13 49.56
CA ARG A 371 -48.45 25.61 49.61
C ARG A 371 -49.65 26.14 48.82
N ASP A 372 -50.44 27.02 49.43
CA ASP A 372 -51.61 27.63 48.79
C ASP A 372 -51.22 28.81 47.87
N TYR A 373 -51.78 28.82 46.67
CA TYR A 373 -51.57 29.77 45.58
C TYR A 373 -52.90 30.35 45.07
N ARG A 374 -53.97 30.32 45.87
CA ARG A 374 -55.29 30.85 45.49
C ARG A 374 -55.24 32.31 45.02
N ASP A 375 -54.31 33.11 45.52
CA ASP A 375 -54.07 34.50 45.13
C ASP A 375 -53.48 34.65 43.72
N LYS A 376 -52.91 33.58 43.17
CA LYS A 376 -52.32 33.51 41.82
C LYS A 376 -53.28 32.96 40.76
N VAL A 377 -54.54 32.72 41.12
CA VAL A 377 -55.59 32.25 40.22
C VAL A 377 -56.48 33.42 39.81
N ASP A 378 -56.57 33.70 38.52
CA ASP A 378 -57.42 34.77 37.99
C ASP A 378 -58.92 34.38 37.92
N SER A 379 -59.76 35.31 37.46
CA SER A 379 -61.20 35.10 37.32
C SER A 379 -61.57 34.01 36.30
N ASP A 380 -60.68 33.71 35.34
CA ASP A 380 -60.86 32.68 34.32
C ASP A 380 -60.27 31.32 34.76
N GLY A 381 -59.73 31.25 35.98
CA GLY A 381 -59.14 30.06 36.57
C GLY A 381 -57.71 29.78 36.13
N LEU A 382 -57.07 30.68 35.39
CA LEU A 382 -55.67 30.53 34.98
C LEU A 382 -54.75 30.84 36.17
N PHE A 383 -53.70 30.04 36.32
CA PHE A 383 -52.67 30.24 37.32
C PHE A 383 -51.28 30.06 36.73
N GLN A 384 -50.31 30.79 37.31
CA GLN A 384 -48.90 30.73 36.96
C GLN A 384 -48.07 30.74 38.24
N ILE A 385 -47.32 29.66 38.46
CA ILE A 385 -46.60 29.38 39.70
C ILE A 385 -45.15 29.04 39.38
N ASP A 386 -44.21 29.71 40.02
CA ASP A 386 -42.79 29.39 39.93
C ASP A 386 -42.43 28.42 41.07
N LEU A 387 -41.91 27.25 40.73
CA LEU A 387 -41.54 26.19 41.67
C LEU A 387 -40.03 26.09 41.82
N ASP A 388 -39.56 25.98 43.06
CA ASP A 388 -38.15 25.68 43.37
C ASP A 388 -37.88 24.19 43.08
N LEU A 389 -36.84 23.90 42.32
CA LEU A 389 -36.50 22.52 41.94
C LEU A 389 -35.57 21.85 42.98
N VAL A 390 -35.90 20.63 43.41
CA VAL A 390 -35.05 19.83 44.31
C VAL A 390 -33.91 19.13 43.57
N ALA A 391 -32.90 18.64 44.29
CA ALA A 391 -31.67 18.06 43.73
C ALA A 391 -31.85 16.86 42.75
N GLY A 392 -33.07 16.30 42.63
CA GLY A 392 -33.41 15.19 41.73
C GLY A 392 -34.77 15.42 41.03
N ASP A 393 -35.50 14.34 40.76
CA ASP A 393 -36.87 14.43 40.27
C ASP A 393 -37.72 15.21 41.27
N THR A 394 -38.37 16.27 40.80
CA THR A 394 -39.21 17.12 41.66
C THR A 394 -40.66 16.69 41.49
N PRO A 395 -41.27 16.01 42.48
CA PRO A 395 -42.70 15.72 42.44
C PRO A 395 -43.49 17.02 42.54
N VAL A 396 -44.53 17.12 41.72
CA VAL A 396 -45.47 18.23 41.74
C VAL A 396 -46.86 17.66 41.91
N GLU A 397 -47.51 18.03 43.00
CA GLU A 397 -48.91 17.73 43.27
C GLU A 397 -49.70 19.03 43.31
N ILE A 398 -50.66 19.17 42.41
CA ILE A 398 -51.59 20.31 42.35
C ILE A 398 -52.94 19.83 42.87
N GLN A 399 -53.43 20.46 43.93
CA GLN A 399 -54.72 20.18 44.54
C GLN A 399 -55.62 21.42 44.48
N ALA A 400 -56.74 21.30 43.78
CA ALA A 400 -57.80 22.30 43.76
C ALA A 400 -58.90 21.90 44.74
N ILE A 401 -59.30 22.81 45.63
CA ILE A 401 -60.33 22.58 46.65
C ILE A 401 -61.44 23.62 46.46
N THR A 402 -62.68 23.18 46.34
CA THR A 402 -63.85 24.06 46.19
C THR A 402 -64.46 24.46 47.54
N ASN A 403 -65.35 25.46 47.54
CA ASN A 403 -65.99 25.99 48.75
C ASN A 403 -66.80 24.95 49.55
N ASP A 404 -67.35 23.96 48.85
CA ASP A 404 -68.10 22.80 49.37
C ASP A 404 -67.19 21.62 49.79
N GLY A 405 -65.86 21.77 49.68
CA GLY A 405 -64.89 20.79 50.17
C GLY A 405 -64.56 19.66 49.21
N LEU A 406 -65.06 19.68 47.97
CA LEU A 406 -64.59 18.76 46.93
C LEU A 406 -63.17 19.12 46.51
N SER A 407 -62.37 18.09 46.22
CA SER A 407 -60.99 18.27 45.79
C SER A 407 -60.67 17.45 44.54
N ALA A 408 -59.84 18.02 43.67
CA ALA A 408 -59.19 17.29 42.58
C ALA A 408 -57.68 17.43 42.73
N VAL A 409 -56.97 16.36 42.43
CA VAL A 409 -55.52 16.28 42.52
C VAL A 409 -54.98 15.88 41.17
N GLU A 410 -54.03 16.66 40.66
CA GLU A 410 -53.23 16.31 39.49
C GLU A 410 -51.78 16.22 39.92
N SER A 411 -51.12 15.10 39.63
CA SER A 411 -49.73 14.88 40.02
C SER A 411 -48.88 14.52 38.81
N PHE A 412 -47.69 15.09 38.77
CA PHE A 412 -46.69 14.78 37.76
C PHE A 412 -45.28 14.95 38.33
N LEU A 413 -44.31 14.37 37.64
CA LEU A 413 -42.91 14.44 38.03
C LEU A 413 -42.18 15.41 37.10
N ILE A 414 -41.54 16.44 37.63
CA ILE A 414 -40.53 17.19 36.87
C ILE A 414 -39.26 16.35 36.91
N THR A 415 -38.96 15.67 35.81
CA THR A 415 -37.77 14.84 35.71
C THR A 415 -36.60 15.75 35.34
N ARG A 416 -35.64 15.88 36.24
CA ARG A 416 -34.32 16.40 35.86
C ARG A 416 -33.71 15.36 34.95
N ASP A 417 -33.26 15.78 33.78
CA ASP A 417 -32.70 14.89 32.80
C ASP A 417 -31.60 14.01 33.43
N ARG A 418 -31.93 12.75 33.74
CA ARG A 418 -30.94 11.70 33.90
C ARG A 418 -30.67 11.18 32.50
N GLY A 419 -30.00 12.02 31.71
CA GLY A 419 -29.57 11.74 30.35
C GLY A 419 -30.72 11.48 29.40
N GLY A 420 -30.94 12.43 28.48
CA GLY A 420 -31.65 12.20 27.23
C GLY A 420 -31.20 10.85 26.70
N ALA A 421 -32.15 9.91 26.61
CA ALA A 421 -31.97 8.49 26.31
C ALA A 421 -30.50 8.10 26.15
N ALA A 422 -29.76 7.98 27.27
CA ALA A 422 -28.31 7.83 27.24
C ALA A 422 -27.95 6.83 26.15
N ALA A 423 -27.24 7.29 25.11
CA ALA A 423 -26.84 6.48 23.97
C ALA A 423 -26.41 5.12 24.53
N ALA A 424 -27.14 4.06 24.18
CA ALA A 424 -27.11 2.84 24.95
C ALA A 424 -25.65 2.37 25.10
N LYS A 425 -25.16 2.35 26.35
CA LYS A 425 -23.74 2.17 26.64
C LYS A 425 -23.33 0.71 26.42
N ARG A 426 -22.17 0.51 25.81
CA ARG A 426 -21.60 -0.83 25.69
C ARG A 426 -21.10 -1.32 27.04
N VAL A 427 -21.65 -2.44 27.49
CA VAL A 427 -21.21 -3.10 28.72
C VAL A 427 -20.22 -4.20 28.35
N THR A 428 -18.97 -4.07 28.82
CA THR A 428 -17.94 -5.10 28.67
C THR A 428 -17.28 -5.40 30.02
N SER A 429 -16.72 -6.60 30.15
CA SER A 429 -16.04 -7.03 31.37
C SER A 429 -14.71 -6.29 31.58
N LYS A 430 -14.33 -6.06 32.84
CA LYS A 430 -13.02 -5.44 33.18
C LYS A 430 -11.83 -6.25 32.67
N LEU A 431 -11.95 -7.58 32.63
CA LEU A 431 -10.93 -8.47 32.08
C LEU A 431 -10.74 -8.22 30.58
N PHE A 432 -11.84 -8.08 29.84
CA PHE A 432 -11.82 -7.73 28.43
C PHE A 432 -11.21 -6.35 28.21
N GLN A 433 -11.62 -5.33 28.97
CA GLN A 433 -11.09 -3.97 28.83
C GLN A 433 -9.57 -3.92 29.05
N ARG A 434 -9.04 -4.67 30.03
CA ARG A 434 -7.58 -4.83 30.22
C ARG A 434 -6.90 -5.47 29.00
N ARG A 435 -7.48 -6.52 28.43
CA ARG A 435 -6.95 -7.18 27.22
C ARG A 435 -7.01 -6.26 26.01
N MET A 436 -8.13 -5.56 25.83
CA MET A 436 -8.36 -4.59 24.77
C MET A 436 -7.33 -3.46 24.83
N ARG A 437 -7.03 -2.93 26.03
CA ARG A 437 -5.99 -1.90 26.25
C ARG A 437 -4.61 -2.35 25.76
N GLN A 438 -4.25 -3.61 26.03
CA GLN A 438 -2.98 -4.18 25.57
C GLN A 438 -2.94 -4.35 24.05
N ASP A 439 -4.06 -4.74 23.44
CA ASP A 439 -4.16 -4.92 21.99
C ASP A 439 -4.13 -3.56 21.27
N LEU A 440 -4.87 -2.56 21.75
CA LEU A 440 -4.96 -1.23 21.17
C LEU A 440 -3.59 -0.52 21.12
N GLY A 441 -2.75 -0.67 22.15
CA GLY A 441 -1.39 -0.13 22.16
C GLY A 441 -1.32 1.34 22.58
N THR A 442 -0.46 2.13 21.93
CA THR A 442 -0.20 3.53 22.36
C THR A 442 -1.17 4.49 21.68
N PHE A 443 -1.67 5.47 22.42
CA PHE A 443 -2.48 6.55 21.87
C PHE A 443 -1.69 7.85 21.82
N HIS A 444 -1.73 8.52 20.67
CA HIS A 444 -1.13 9.82 20.40
C HIS A 444 -2.23 10.79 20.01
N ALA A 445 -2.10 12.06 20.41
CA ALA A 445 -2.98 13.13 19.93
C ALA A 445 -2.17 14.29 19.37
N LEU A 446 -2.64 14.86 18.26
CA LEU A 446 -2.25 16.17 17.76
C LEU A 446 -3.45 17.10 17.93
N VAL A 447 -3.32 18.09 18.82
CA VAL A 447 -4.42 19.00 19.17
C VAL A 447 -4.03 20.40 18.72
N ILE A 448 -4.80 20.98 17.81
CA ILE A 448 -4.52 22.25 17.15
C ILE A 448 -5.66 23.22 17.45
N GLY A 449 -5.32 24.40 17.97
CA GLY A 449 -6.28 25.49 18.23
C GLY A 449 -5.74 26.83 17.72
N ASN A 450 -6.42 27.45 16.78
CA ASN A 450 -6.00 28.72 16.19
C ASN A 450 -7.07 29.80 16.39
N ASP A 451 -6.73 30.85 17.13
CA ASP A 451 -7.59 32.02 17.42
C ASP A 451 -7.09 33.29 16.73
N ALA A 452 -5.77 33.50 16.65
CA ALA A 452 -5.16 34.75 16.22
C ALA A 452 -4.67 34.67 14.77
N TYR A 453 -5.48 35.13 13.81
CA TYR A 453 -5.18 35.08 12.39
C TYR A 453 -4.66 36.42 11.85
N SER A 454 -3.76 36.39 10.87
CA SER A 454 -3.25 37.60 10.21
C SER A 454 -4.23 38.22 9.22
N SER A 455 -5.06 37.40 8.57
CA SER A 455 -5.94 37.84 7.48
C SER A 455 -7.40 37.39 7.64
N PHE A 456 -7.71 36.60 8.67
CA PHE A 456 -9.08 36.19 9.00
C PHE A 456 -9.51 36.82 10.33
N PRO A 457 -10.82 36.91 10.62
CA PRO A 457 -11.31 37.34 11.93
C PRO A 457 -10.74 36.46 13.05
N ALA A 458 -10.38 37.07 14.17
CA ALA A 458 -9.94 36.30 15.33
C ALA A 458 -11.10 35.48 15.92
N LEU A 459 -10.81 34.27 16.38
CA LEU A 459 -11.74 33.44 17.14
C LEU A 459 -11.47 33.62 18.64
N SER A 460 -12.45 33.30 19.47
CA SER A 460 -12.38 33.47 20.92
C SER A 460 -12.25 32.17 21.71
N THR A 461 -12.51 31.01 21.07
CA THR A 461 -12.69 29.73 21.77
C THR A 461 -11.78 28.61 21.28
N ALA A 462 -11.14 28.71 20.12
CA ALA A 462 -10.43 27.57 19.53
C ALA A 462 -9.19 27.14 20.34
N VAL A 463 -8.45 28.08 20.94
CA VAL A 463 -7.33 27.73 21.85
C VAL A 463 -7.85 27.14 23.15
N ALA A 464 -8.94 27.67 23.72
CA ALA A 464 -9.55 27.15 24.93
C ALA A 464 -10.08 25.71 24.73
N ASP A 465 -10.70 25.44 23.59
CA ASP A 465 -11.18 24.12 23.17
C ASP A 465 -10.02 23.12 23.05
N ALA A 466 -8.95 23.53 22.36
CA ALA A 466 -7.73 22.72 22.23
C ALA A 466 -7.10 22.41 23.60
N ASP A 467 -7.07 23.38 24.52
CA ASP A 467 -6.52 23.19 25.86
C ASP A 467 -7.33 22.16 26.67
N ALA A 468 -8.65 22.33 26.72
CA ALA A 468 -9.53 21.44 27.46
C ALA A 468 -9.53 20.01 26.92
N ILE A 469 -9.51 19.85 25.58
CA ILE A 469 -9.48 18.53 24.94
C ILE A 469 -8.12 17.85 25.13
N ALA A 470 -7.02 18.60 25.00
CA ALA A 470 -5.69 18.09 25.29
C ALA A 470 -5.58 17.56 26.72
N GLU A 471 -6.09 18.31 27.70
CA GLU A 471 -6.10 17.90 29.11
C GLU A 471 -6.95 16.64 29.31
N GLN A 472 -8.15 16.58 28.75
CA GLN A 472 -9.04 15.42 28.90
C GLN A 472 -8.44 14.15 28.27
N LEU A 473 -7.86 14.24 27.07
CA LEU A 473 -7.21 13.11 26.40
C LEU A 473 -5.98 12.62 27.17
N GLN A 474 -5.21 13.53 27.76
CA GLN A 474 -4.02 13.17 28.53
C GLN A 474 -4.35 12.57 29.89
N SER A 475 -5.25 13.20 30.65
CA SER A 475 -5.58 12.83 32.03
C SER A 475 -6.49 11.59 32.09
N HIS A 476 -7.61 11.62 31.39
CA HIS A 476 -8.65 10.58 31.45
C HIS A 476 -8.31 9.35 30.60
N TYR A 477 -7.70 9.56 29.42
CA TYR A 477 -7.43 8.47 28.47
C TYR A 477 -5.95 8.10 28.33
N GLY A 478 -5.03 8.93 28.83
CA GLY A 478 -3.60 8.63 28.80
C GLY A 478 -2.90 8.81 27.45
N PHE A 479 -3.45 9.65 26.57
CA PHE A 479 -2.84 9.94 25.28
C PHE A 479 -1.50 10.68 25.44
N LYS A 480 -0.57 10.42 24.53
CA LYS A 480 0.62 11.26 24.31
C LYS A 480 0.23 12.46 23.46
N VAL A 481 -0.10 13.57 24.12
CA VAL A 481 -0.63 14.76 23.46
C VAL A 481 0.50 15.69 23.00
N THR A 482 0.44 16.10 21.73
CA THR A 482 1.19 17.23 21.16
C THR A 482 0.19 18.34 20.88
N LYS A 483 0.35 19.48 21.56
CA LYS A 483 -0.54 20.63 21.40
C LYS A 483 0.15 21.72 20.58
N LEU A 484 -0.56 22.29 19.60
CA LEU A 484 -0.13 23.43 18.79
C LEU A 484 -1.18 24.53 18.86
N THR A 485 -0.80 25.73 19.27
CA THR A 485 -1.72 26.87 19.37
C THR A 485 -1.22 28.07 18.59
N ASN A 486 -2.10 28.70 17.82
CA ASN A 486 -1.79 29.86 16.97
C ASN A 486 -0.56 29.64 16.08
N VAL A 487 -0.52 28.51 15.36
CA VAL A 487 0.63 28.10 14.54
C VAL A 487 0.36 28.26 13.05
N GLY A 488 1.42 28.58 12.30
CA GLY A 488 1.39 28.71 10.86
C GLY A 488 1.43 27.37 10.11
N ARG A 489 1.19 27.42 8.80
CA ARG A 489 1.07 26.25 7.91
C ARG A 489 2.23 25.27 8.04
N GLN A 490 3.46 25.79 7.99
CA GLN A 490 4.66 24.96 7.97
C GLN A 490 4.79 24.09 9.21
N VAL A 491 4.45 24.64 10.37
CA VAL A 491 4.52 23.94 11.66
C VAL A 491 3.50 22.81 11.71
N ILE A 492 2.26 23.07 11.27
CA ILE A 492 1.20 22.05 11.24
C ILE A 492 1.59 20.90 10.31
N ILE A 493 1.99 21.19 9.07
CA ILE A 493 2.34 20.17 8.08
C ILE A 493 3.57 19.37 8.51
N THR A 494 4.61 20.05 9.00
CA THR A 494 5.83 19.39 9.48
C THR A 494 5.49 18.47 10.64
N LYS A 495 4.67 18.93 11.60
CA LYS A 495 4.33 18.10 12.75
C LYS A 495 3.45 16.91 12.37
N LEU A 496 2.51 17.12 11.45
CA LEU A 496 1.66 16.05 10.92
C LEU A 496 2.53 14.98 10.25
N ALA A 497 3.46 15.38 9.37
CA ALA A 497 4.35 14.48 8.67
C ALA A 497 5.30 13.72 9.63
N GLU A 498 5.92 14.42 10.59
CA GLU A 498 6.76 13.80 11.62
C GLU A 498 6.00 12.73 12.40
N MET A 499 4.76 13.04 12.80
CA MET A 499 3.94 12.11 13.56
C MET A 499 3.56 10.91 12.69
N THR A 500 3.00 11.11 11.50
CA THR A 500 2.52 10.01 10.65
C THR A 500 3.64 9.08 10.20
N MET A 501 4.82 9.60 9.85
CA MET A 501 5.99 8.79 9.49
C MET A 501 6.60 8.04 10.68
N GLY A 502 6.45 8.57 11.90
CA GLY A 502 6.99 7.96 13.12
C GLY A 502 6.10 6.89 13.76
N MET A 503 4.83 6.76 13.34
CA MET A 503 3.87 5.82 13.94
C MET A 503 4.21 4.36 13.61
N LYS A 504 3.87 3.45 14.54
CA LYS A 504 3.94 2.01 14.35
C LYS A 504 2.54 1.40 14.18
N LYS A 505 2.48 0.15 13.73
CA LYS A 505 1.24 -0.64 13.54
C LYS A 505 0.34 -0.81 14.77
N ASN A 506 0.86 -0.55 15.97
CA ASN A 506 0.08 -0.62 17.22
C ASN A 506 -0.11 0.77 17.87
N ASP A 507 0.23 1.84 17.17
CA ASP A 507 -0.05 3.19 17.62
C ASP A 507 -1.40 3.66 17.06
N ASN A 508 -2.05 4.57 17.78
CA ASN A 508 -3.32 5.18 17.42
C ASN A 508 -3.15 6.69 17.44
N LEU A 509 -3.78 7.40 16.52
CA LEU A 509 -3.63 8.84 16.36
C LEU A 509 -4.99 9.54 16.35
N LEU A 510 -5.20 10.47 17.27
CA LEU A 510 -6.32 11.39 17.21
C LEU A 510 -5.81 12.77 16.80
N ILE A 511 -6.47 13.41 15.84
CA ILE A 511 -6.19 14.80 15.46
C ILE A 511 -7.41 15.62 15.80
N TYR A 512 -7.27 16.61 16.67
CA TYR A 512 -8.29 17.60 16.93
C TYR A 512 -7.86 18.92 16.31
N TYR A 513 -8.74 19.54 15.53
CA TYR A 513 -8.50 20.85 14.92
C TYR A 513 -9.68 21.77 15.22
N ALA A 514 -9.40 22.89 15.89
CA ALA A 514 -10.32 24.00 16.06
C ALA A 514 -9.76 25.25 15.38
N GLY A 515 -10.54 25.86 14.51
CA GLY A 515 -10.14 27.05 13.78
C GLY A 515 -10.99 27.33 12.55
N HIS A 516 -10.58 28.31 11.75
CA HIS A 516 -11.24 28.63 10.50
C HIS A 516 -11.11 27.48 9.50
N GLY A 517 -12.17 27.31 8.71
CA GLY A 517 -12.20 26.43 7.55
C GLY A 517 -12.86 27.14 6.38
N GLN A 518 -12.40 26.84 5.17
CA GLN A 518 -12.92 27.43 3.93
C GLN A 518 -13.17 26.36 2.88
N ILE A 519 -14.05 26.66 1.93
CA ILE A 519 -14.29 25.84 0.74
C ILE A 519 -13.94 26.65 -0.51
N ASP A 520 -13.30 26.01 -1.48
CA ASP A 520 -13.07 26.63 -2.80
C ASP A 520 -14.26 26.43 -3.75
N ASP A 521 -14.22 27.09 -4.91
CA ASP A 521 -15.25 26.99 -5.96
C ASP A 521 -15.43 25.57 -6.52
N LYS A 522 -14.45 24.68 -6.29
CA LYS A 522 -14.47 23.27 -6.73
C LYS A 522 -15.02 22.33 -5.66
N GLY A 523 -15.36 22.86 -4.48
CA GLY A 523 -15.90 22.10 -3.36
C GLY A 523 -14.84 21.45 -2.47
N ASN A 524 -13.55 21.80 -2.60
CA ASN A 524 -12.51 21.28 -1.71
C ASN A 524 -12.46 22.11 -0.43
N GLY A 525 -12.40 21.43 0.72
CA GLY A 525 -12.27 22.10 2.01
C GLY A 525 -10.82 22.26 2.45
N TYR A 526 -10.58 23.30 3.25
CA TYR A 526 -9.26 23.68 3.73
C TYR A 526 -9.29 24.05 5.21
N TRP A 527 -8.24 23.68 5.94
CA TRP A 527 -7.92 24.23 7.26
C TRP A 527 -7.10 25.50 7.07
N ILE A 528 -7.47 26.55 7.80
CA ILE A 528 -6.81 27.85 7.72
C ILE A 528 -5.79 27.98 8.86
N PRO A 529 -4.49 28.04 8.58
CA PRO A 529 -3.48 28.33 9.59
C PRO A 529 -3.45 29.85 9.90
N VAL A 530 -2.79 30.26 10.98
CA VAL A 530 -2.78 31.68 11.40
C VAL A 530 -2.14 32.63 10.37
N ASP A 531 -1.25 32.10 9.52
CA ASP A 531 -0.59 32.79 8.40
C ASP A 531 -1.34 32.65 7.07
N GLY A 532 -2.55 32.07 7.08
CA GLY A 532 -3.42 31.94 5.92
C GLY A 532 -3.96 33.29 5.43
N ARG A 533 -4.02 33.47 4.11
CA ARG A 533 -4.50 34.69 3.44
C ARG A 533 -5.85 34.45 2.76
N THR A 534 -6.78 35.41 2.80
CA THR A 534 -8.19 35.24 2.36
C THR A 534 -8.39 34.91 0.88
N ASP A 535 -7.47 35.33 0.02
CA ASP A 535 -7.55 35.15 -1.44
C ASP A 535 -6.43 34.26 -1.99
N ASP A 536 -5.76 33.49 -1.13
CA ASP A 536 -4.69 32.60 -1.55
C ASP A 536 -4.79 31.20 -0.92
N PRO A 537 -5.51 30.26 -1.59
CA PRO A 537 -5.61 28.87 -1.17
C PRO A 537 -4.26 28.15 -1.02
N ALA A 538 -3.19 28.63 -1.67
CA ALA A 538 -1.86 28.04 -1.53
C ALA A 538 -1.27 28.24 -0.12
N THR A 539 -1.81 29.19 0.66
CA THR A 539 -1.46 29.39 2.08
C THR A 539 -2.28 28.54 3.04
N TRP A 540 -3.31 27.85 2.57
CA TRP A 540 -4.15 26.99 3.38
C TRP A 540 -3.67 25.54 3.34
N ILE A 541 -4.29 24.69 4.15
CA ILE A 541 -4.01 23.24 4.20
C ILE A 541 -5.23 22.53 3.64
N GLY A 542 -5.08 21.87 2.48
CA GLY A 542 -6.18 21.13 1.87
C GLY A 542 -6.53 19.87 2.65
N ASN A 543 -7.82 19.57 2.75
CA ASN A 543 -8.32 18.37 3.41
C ASN A 543 -7.81 17.08 2.75
N ASP A 544 -7.68 17.05 1.42
CA ASP A 544 -7.09 15.91 0.70
C ASP A 544 -5.61 15.71 1.06
N GLN A 545 -4.85 16.81 1.23
CA GLN A 545 -3.46 16.73 1.67
C GLN A 545 -3.35 16.12 3.08
N ILE A 546 -4.25 16.49 4.00
CA ILE A 546 -4.32 15.89 5.33
C ILE A 546 -4.63 14.40 5.21
N ASN A 547 -5.64 14.04 4.40
CA ASN A 547 -6.03 12.65 4.18
C ASN A 547 -4.88 11.79 3.64
N ASP A 548 -4.06 12.33 2.74
CA ASP A 548 -2.88 11.63 2.20
C ASP A 548 -1.86 11.29 3.29
N TYR A 549 -1.54 12.25 4.17
CA TYR A 549 -0.65 12.00 5.31
C TYR A 549 -1.21 10.93 6.25
N LEU A 550 -2.53 10.95 6.50
CA LEU A 550 -3.19 9.98 7.39
C LEU A 550 -3.35 8.60 6.76
N GLY A 551 -3.53 8.54 5.44
CA GLY A 551 -3.57 7.30 4.68
C GLY A 551 -2.22 6.59 4.68
N ALA A 552 -1.13 7.35 4.54
CA ALA A 552 0.25 6.86 4.58
C ALA A 552 0.73 6.44 5.98
N SER A 553 0.07 6.90 7.05
CA SER A 553 0.43 6.51 8.42
C SER A 553 0.26 5.00 8.66
N GLU A 554 1.23 4.40 9.34
CA GLU A 554 1.18 3.00 9.82
C GLU A 554 0.31 2.84 11.07
N ALA A 555 -0.19 3.92 11.67
CA ALA A 555 -1.07 3.86 12.84
C ALA A 555 -2.27 2.94 12.59
N LYS A 556 -2.66 2.15 13.59
CA LYS A 556 -3.79 1.23 13.50
C LYS A 556 -5.10 1.97 13.36
N HIS A 557 -5.40 2.84 14.32
CA HIS A 557 -6.59 3.67 14.31
C HIS A 557 -6.20 5.14 14.19
N VAL A 558 -6.83 5.85 13.25
CA VAL A 558 -6.74 7.30 13.14
C VAL A 558 -8.14 7.89 13.18
N MET A 559 -8.33 8.90 14.00
CA MET A 559 -9.54 9.70 14.06
C MET A 559 -9.20 11.17 13.89
N VAL A 560 -9.93 11.87 13.02
CA VAL A 560 -9.91 13.33 12.92
C VAL A 560 -11.17 13.88 13.56
N VAL A 561 -11.05 14.89 14.41
CA VAL A 561 -12.15 15.64 14.98
C VAL A 561 -11.96 17.09 14.53
N ALA A 562 -12.75 17.47 13.52
CA ALA A 562 -12.62 18.75 12.85
C ALA A 562 -13.73 19.70 13.31
N ASP A 563 -13.35 20.64 14.17
CA ASP A 563 -14.20 21.73 14.66
C ASP A 563 -13.96 23.00 13.83
N SER A 564 -14.38 22.94 12.57
CA SER A 564 -14.24 24.02 11.61
C SER A 564 -15.31 23.95 10.54
N CYS A 565 -15.61 25.10 9.92
CA CYS A 565 -16.51 25.18 8.78
C CYS A 565 -16.01 24.30 7.62
N TYR A 566 -16.93 23.69 6.87
CA TYR A 566 -16.61 22.90 5.65
C TYR A 566 -15.75 21.64 5.86
N SER A 567 -15.55 21.24 7.12
CA SER A 567 -14.89 19.99 7.52
C SER A 567 -15.56 18.73 6.94
N GLY A 568 -16.83 18.82 6.55
CA GLY A 568 -17.58 17.75 5.87
C GLY A 568 -16.96 17.24 4.56
N THR A 569 -16.06 18.00 3.93
CA THR A 569 -15.33 17.55 2.73
C THR A 569 -14.27 16.47 3.02
N MET A 570 -13.90 16.27 4.29
CA MET A 570 -13.06 15.13 4.71
C MET A 570 -13.84 13.81 4.76
N SER A 571 -15.17 13.89 4.81
CA SER A 571 -16.06 12.74 4.98
C SER A 571 -16.12 11.89 3.71
N GLY A 572 -15.90 10.60 3.87
CA GLY A 572 -16.04 9.57 2.84
C GLY A 572 -17.32 8.76 3.03
N ASN A 573 -17.21 7.45 2.88
CA ASN A 573 -18.35 6.55 3.03
C ASN A 573 -18.85 6.48 4.48
N ALA A 574 -20.16 6.27 4.64
CA ALA A 574 -20.76 5.99 5.93
C ALA A 574 -20.17 4.70 6.53
N ILE A 575 -19.85 4.74 7.82
CA ILE A 575 -19.38 3.59 8.59
C ILE A 575 -20.61 2.88 9.17
N ARG A 576 -20.62 1.54 9.11
CA ARG A 576 -21.67 0.78 9.79
C ARG A 576 -21.37 0.73 11.29
N PRO A 577 -22.31 1.12 12.16
CA PRO A 577 -22.09 1.05 13.60
C PRO A 577 -22.00 -0.39 14.06
N ILE A 578 -21.11 -0.63 15.04
CA ILE A 578 -21.02 -1.93 15.69
C ILE A 578 -22.28 -2.16 16.56
N PRO A 579 -22.98 -3.29 16.42
CA PRO A 579 -24.13 -3.63 17.25
C PRO A 579 -23.79 -3.62 18.75
N LEU A 580 -24.72 -3.16 19.59
CA LEU A 580 -24.50 -3.06 21.04
C LEU A 580 -24.30 -4.42 21.72
N ASP A 581 -24.93 -5.44 21.16
CA ASP A 581 -24.86 -6.84 21.56
C ASP A 581 -23.68 -7.60 20.94
N ALA A 582 -22.81 -6.92 20.17
CA ALA A 582 -21.60 -7.52 19.64
C ALA A 582 -20.74 -8.12 20.75
N LYS A 583 -20.25 -9.34 20.54
CA LYS A 583 -19.49 -10.06 21.53
C LYS A 583 -18.10 -9.45 21.72
N GLU A 584 -17.53 -9.65 22.91
CA GLU A 584 -16.17 -9.23 23.23
C GLU A 584 -15.11 -9.78 22.24
N GLU A 585 -15.28 -11.02 21.76
CA GLU A 585 -14.40 -11.63 20.76
C GLU A 585 -14.43 -10.87 19.40
N ASP A 586 -15.63 -10.46 18.96
CA ASP A 586 -15.82 -9.70 17.72
C ASP A 586 -15.22 -8.31 17.85
N LEU A 587 -15.40 -7.65 19.00
CA LEU A 587 -14.82 -6.34 19.29
C LEU A 587 -13.29 -6.38 19.25
N LEU A 588 -12.69 -7.44 19.81
CA LEU A 588 -11.24 -7.61 19.75
C LEU A 588 -10.75 -7.83 18.32
N PHE A 589 -11.49 -8.61 17.52
CA PHE A 589 -11.16 -8.81 16.11
C PHE A 589 -11.25 -7.49 15.32
N ILE A 590 -12.33 -6.72 15.51
CA ILE A 590 -12.53 -5.42 14.86
C ILE A 590 -11.41 -4.45 15.25
N SER A 591 -11.00 -4.41 16.52
CA SER A 591 -9.94 -3.53 17.03
C SER A 591 -8.54 -3.74 16.42
N ARG A 592 -8.35 -4.82 15.66
CA ARG A 592 -7.09 -5.15 14.97
C ARG A 592 -7.09 -4.68 13.52
N VAL A 593 -8.25 -4.31 12.98
CA VAL A 593 -8.43 -3.84 11.61
C VAL A 593 -8.17 -2.34 11.55
N LYS A 594 -7.60 -1.86 10.42
CA LYS A 594 -7.22 -0.45 10.27
C LYS A 594 -8.47 0.45 10.27
N ALA A 595 -8.47 1.47 11.12
CA ALA A 595 -9.54 2.47 11.20
C ALA A 595 -9.03 3.84 10.75
N ARG A 596 -9.80 4.50 9.90
CA ARG A 596 -9.59 5.90 9.46
C ARG A 596 -10.93 6.61 9.48
N THR A 597 -11.20 7.39 10.52
CA THR A 597 -12.52 7.97 10.79
C THR A 597 -12.44 9.47 11.00
N VAL A 598 -13.56 10.16 10.79
CA VAL A 598 -13.66 11.61 11.03
C VAL A 598 -14.99 11.95 11.69
N ILE A 599 -14.96 12.82 12.70
CA ILE A 599 -16.11 13.56 13.22
C ILE A 599 -15.94 15.02 12.80
N THR A 600 -16.97 15.57 12.15
CA THR A 600 -17.00 16.98 11.73
C THR A 600 -18.05 17.72 12.54
N SER A 601 -17.80 19.00 12.86
CA SER A 601 -18.74 19.81 13.64
C SER A 601 -20.01 20.15 12.85
N GLY A 602 -19.97 20.11 11.51
CA GLY A 602 -21.16 19.96 10.67
C GLY A 602 -21.13 20.74 9.35
N GLY A 603 -21.29 20.03 8.23
CA GLY A 603 -21.70 20.56 6.92
C GLY A 603 -20.93 21.78 6.36
N LEU A 604 -21.60 22.52 5.46
CA LEU A 604 -21.11 23.71 4.75
C LEU A 604 -21.55 25.03 5.44
N GLN A 605 -21.92 25.00 6.72
CA GLN A 605 -22.54 26.12 7.44
C GLN A 605 -21.63 26.64 8.57
N PRO A 606 -21.71 27.95 8.90
CA PRO A 606 -20.86 28.56 9.92
C PRO A 606 -21.12 28.00 11.33
N VAL A 607 -20.05 27.82 12.10
CA VAL A 607 -20.07 27.34 13.50
C VAL A 607 -20.30 28.52 14.44
N LEU A 608 -21.00 28.30 15.56
CA LEU A 608 -21.20 29.30 16.61
C LEU A 608 -19.98 29.35 17.54
N ASP A 609 -19.40 30.54 17.69
CA ASP A 609 -18.12 30.72 18.39
C ASP A 609 -18.21 30.66 19.92
N ASP A 610 -19.36 30.97 20.54
CA ASP A 610 -19.51 30.92 22.01
C ASP A 610 -20.98 30.72 22.44
N ASP A 611 -21.23 29.75 23.32
CA ASP A 611 -22.53 29.53 24.00
C ASP A 611 -22.56 30.11 25.43
N GLY A 612 -21.55 30.90 25.80
CA GLY A 612 -21.36 31.47 27.12
C GLY A 612 -20.54 30.57 28.06
N SER A 613 -20.09 29.40 27.60
CA SER A 613 -19.21 28.50 28.35
C SER A 613 -17.71 28.76 28.14
N GLY A 614 -17.35 29.65 27.20
CA GLY A 614 -15.96 29.88 26.79
C GLY A 614 -15.40 28.80 25.87
N HIS A 615 -16.28 27.96 25.31
CA HIS A 615 -15.97 26.87 24.37
C HIS A 615 -16.95 26.89 23.19
N SER A 616 -16.56 26.32 22.05
CA SER A 616 -17.50 26.14 20.94
C SER A 616 -18.64 25.18 21.33
N VAL A 617 -19.79 25.29 20.65
CA VAL A 617 -20.94 24.38 20.86
C VAL A 617 -20.53 22.93 20.64
N PHE A 618 -19.71 22.68 19.62
CA PHE A 618 -19.23 21.35 19.28
C PHE A 618 -18.18 20.85 20.28
N ALA A 619 -17.19 21.68 20.64
CA ALA A 619 -16.17 21.34 21.62
C ALA A 619 -16.80 21.02 22.98
N THR A 620 -17.80 21.78 23.42
CA THR A 620 -18.48 21.49 24.68
C THR A 620 -19.24 20.18 24.65
N ALA A 621 -19.92 19.87 23.54
CA ALA A 621 -20.59 18.59 23.35
C ALA A 621 -19.58 17.42 23.32
N PHE A 622 -18.46 17.59 22.61
CA PHE A 622 -17.39 16.61 22.52
C PHE A 622 -16.72 16.35 23.87
N LEU A 623 -16.38 17.40 24.61
CA LEU A 623 -15.84 17.31 25.97
C LEU A 623 -16.80 16.63 26.93
N THR A 624 -18.09 16.94 26.82
CA THR A 624 -19.14 16.31 27.63
C THR A 624 -19.17 14.80 27.37
N ALA A 625 -19.21 14.39 26.11
CA ALA A 625 -19.23 12.97 25.73
C ALA A 625 -17.94 12.22 26.16
N LEU A 626 -16.78 12.86 26.04
CA LEU A 626 -15.51 12.32 26.54
C LEU A 626 -15.47 12.18 28.08
N LYS A 627 -16.18 13.03 28.82
CA LYS A 627 -16.26 12.97 30.30
C LYS A 627 -17.24 11.91 30.77
N GLN A 628 -18.33 11.67 30.03
CA GLN A 628 -19.37 10.71 30.39
C GLN A 628 -19.00 9.25 30.08
N ALA A 629 -17.98 9.04 29.25
CA ALA A 629 -17.46 7.72 28.93
C ALA A 629 -16.69 7.10 30.11
N ASP A 630 -17.26 6.05 30.67
CA ASP A 630 -16.80 5.29 31.85
C ASP A 630 -16.30 3.87 31.51
N GLY A 631 -16.25 3.51 30.22
CA GLY A 631 -15.81 2.22 29.73
C GLY A 631 -15.33 2.27 28.28
N LEU A 632 -15.22 1.10 27.63
CA LEU A 632 -14.91 1.04 26.20
C LEU A 632 -16.00 1.76 25.40
N ASN A 633 -15.61 2.75 24.61
CA ASN A 633 -16.49 3.51 23.75
C ASN A 633 -15.95 3.56 22.31
N GLU A 634 -16.83 3.51 21.32
CA GLU A 634 -16.46 3.60 19.91
C GLU A 634 -16.70 5.01 19.36
N GLY A 635 -15.95 5.36 18.31
CA GLY A 635 -16.05 6.65 17.65
C GLY A 635 -17.48 6.98 17.19
N TYR A 636 -18.23 5.98 16.71
CA TYR A 636 -19.64 6.17 16.32
C TYR A 636 -20.53 6.52 17.51
N ARG A 637 -20.35 5.86 18.65
CA ARG A 637 -21.15 6.08 19.86
C ARG A 637 -20.86 7.45 20.47
N LEU A 638 -19.59 7.82 20.50
CA LEU A 638 -19.18 9.17 20.87
C LEU A 638 -19.82 10.20 19.94
N TYR A 639 -19.86 9.93 18.62
CA TYR A 639 -20.54 10.78 17.66
C TYR A 639 -22.06 10.89 17.87
N GLU A 640 -22.76 9.81 18.20
CA GLU A 640 -24.21 9.85 18.48
C GLU A 640 -24.50 10.80 19.64
N GLU A 641 -23.75 10.66 20.74
CA GLU A 641 -23.88 11.52 21.91
C GLU A 641 -23.55 12.98 21.58
N VAL A 642 -22.47 13.23 20.84
CA VAL A 642 -22.09 14.57 20.39
C VAL A 642 -23.17 15.18 19.49
N SER A 643 -23.73 14.41 18.57
CA SER A 643 -24.76 14.88 17.64
C SER A 643 -26.05 15.24 18.37
N GLU A 644 -26.42 14.46 19.38
CA GLU A 644 -27.56 14.75 20.23
C GLU A 644 -27.33 16.04 21.02
N LEU A 645 -26.18 16.18 21.68
CA LEU A 645 -25.83 17.37 22.47
C LEU A 645 -25.73 18.64 21.61
N VAL A 646 -25.12 18.55 20.43
CA VAL A 646 -25.07 19.67 19.46
C VAL A 646 -26.47 19.98 18.94
N GLY A 647 -27.30 18.97 18.66
CA GLY A 647 -28.69 19.16 18.24
C GLY A 647 -29.54 19.90 19.29
N GLN A 648 -29.36 19.57 20.57
CA GLN A 648 -30.03 20.22 21.69
C GLN A 648 -29.62 21.71 21.82
N ARG A 649 -28.32 22.02 21.70
CA ARG A 649 -27.79 23.38 21.85
C ARG A 649 -28.03 24.27 20.63
N SER A 650 -27.90 23.73 19.42
CA SER A 650 -28.11 24.45 18.16
C SER A 650 -29.57 24.83 17.92
N ALA A 651 -30.53 24.04 18.43
CA ALA A 651 -31.94 24.37 18.40
C ALA A 651 -32.29 25.62 19.23
N VAL A 652 -31.56 25.86 20.33
CA VAL A 652 -31.72 27.05 21.18
C VAL A 652 -31.17 28.30 20.48
N ALA A 653 -30.09 28.15 19.69
CA ALA A 653 -29.42 29.24 18.99
C ALA A 653 -29.97 29.55 17.57
N ARG A 654 -31.02 28.84 17.10
CA ARG A 654 -31.65 28.98 15.77
C ARG A 654 -30.71 28.80 14.55
N LEU A 655 -29.54 28.20 14.74
CA LEU A 655 -28.60 27.85 13.67
C LEU A 655 -28.39 26.33 13.69
N PRO A 656 -28.98 25.56 12.75
CA PRO A 656 -28.95 24.10 12.80
C PRO A 656 -27.55 23.57 12.47
N GLN A 657 -26.80 23.18 13.49
CA GLN A 657 -25.52 22.48 13.33
C GLN A 657 -25.75 20.96 13.42
N ARG A 658 -25.23 20.21 12.46
CA ARG A 658 -25.36 18.74 12.42
C ARG A 658 -23.99 18.11 12.22
N PRO A 659 -23.39 17.55 13.29
CA PRO A 659 -22.16 16.82 13.16
C PRO A 659 -22.29 15.65 12.18
N GLN A 660 -21.18 15.21 11.60
CA GLN A 660 -21.15 14.02 10.75
C GLN A 660 -20.03 13.08 11.18
N TYR A 661 -20.28 11.77 11.08
CA TYR A 661 -19.27 10.74 11.27
C TYR A 661 -19.17 9.84 10.04
N SER A 662 -17.94 9.62 9.58
CA SER A 662 -17.69 8.81 8.39
C SER A 662 -16.25 8.30 8.35
N ALA A 663 -15.94 7.47 7.35
CA ALA A 663 -14.57 7.11 7.04
C ALA A 663 -13.85 8.32 6.40
N LEU A 664 -12.56 8.50 6.67
CA LEU A 664 -11.76 9.50 5.96
C LEU A 664 -11.69 9.18 4.47
N ARG A 665 -11.94 10.18 3.63
CA ARG A 665 -11.91 10.04 2.16
C ARG A 665 -10.50 9.63 1.69
N HIS A 666 -10.42 8.60 0.84
CA HIS A 666 -9.18 8.07 0.24
C HIS A 666 -8.05 7.67 1.23
N ALA A 667 -8.34 7.51 2.54
CA ALA A 667 -7.30 7.21 3.53
C ALA A 667 -7.10 5.70 3.83
N GLY A 668 -7.80 4.80 3.13
CA GLY A 668 -7.65 3.34 3.33
C GLY A 668 -8.30 2.81 4.60
N HIS A 669 -9.56 3.17 4.85
CA HIS A 669 -10.38 2.61 5.94
C HIS A 669 -10.77 1.15 5.64
N GLU A 670 -10.58 0.22 6.58
CA GLU A 670 -10.81 -1.22 6.38
C GLU A 670 -12.04 -1.77 7.13
N GLY A 671 -12.84 -0.92 7.77
CA GLY A 671 -14.11 -1.30 8.42
C GLY A 671 -14.07 -1.36 9.94
N SER A 672 -13.01 -0.84 10.57
CA SER A 672 -12.86 -0.73 12.03
C SER A 672 -13.33 0.64 12.56
N GLU A 673 -13.36 0.79 13.88
CA GLU A 673 -13.68 2.03 14.57
C GLU A 673 -12.49 2.56 15.36
N PHE A 674 -12.53 3.85 15.70
CA PHE A 674 -11.62 4.39 16.71
C PHE A 674 -12.19 4.07 18.09
N PHE A 675 -11.37 3.49 18.96
CA PHE A 675 -11.80 3.09 20.31
C PHE A 675 -11.23 4.03 21.36
N PHE A 676 -12.08 4.48 22.26
CA PHE A 676 -11.75 5.23 23.46
C PHE A 676 -11.85 4.30 24.66
N LEU A 677 -10.81 4.27 25.49
CA LEU A 677 -10.81 3.48 26.71
C LEU A 677 -10.21 4.31 27.85
N PRO A 678 -11.02 4.79 28.81
CA PRO A 678 -10.53 5.56 29.96
C PRO A 678 -9.47 4.78 30.73
N ARG A 679 -8.55 5.46 31.42
CA ARG A 679 -7.48 4.82 32.21
C ARG A 679 -8.04 3.96 33.34
N ASP A 680 -9.10 4.43 33.97
CA ASP A 680 -9.69 3.82 35.16
C ASP A 680 -10.71 2.70 34.84
N ALA A 681 -10.90 2.41 33.55
CA ALA A 681 -11.78 1.37 33.03
C ALA A 681 -11.22 -0.05 33.21
#